data_AF-A0A7C8CS21-F1
#
_entry.id   AF-A0A7C8CS21-F1
#
_cell.length_a   1.000
_cell.length_b   1.000
_cell.length_c   1.000
_cell.angle_alpha   90.00
_cell.angle_beta   90.00
_cell.angle_gamma   90.00
#
_symmetry.space_group_name_H-M   'P 1'
#
loop_
_entity.id
_entity.type
_entity.pdbx_description
1 polymer ?
#
loop_
_entity_poly.entity_id
_entity_poly.type
_entity_poly.pdbx_seq_one_letter_code
_entity_poly.pdbx_strand_id
1 'polypeptide(L)'
;MFLSPLLLLTLATQPLTAADDAPIQVFLLAGQSNMEGQAVVDLVHEQHYNGGRGTLLRLLDDPAMAKRMGHLQDQDGSWATRDDVQVRYRTGNNVLKSGPLSIGYAVYDDLHHFGPELQIGHRLGDANTAPVLLIKTCWGGKSLHVDFRPPSAGGETGPYYTQMVKEYREALAAIETEFPDLAGRATELRGFFWFQGWNDIYTDGAVEAYEQNLAHLIDDLRQEFDAPLLPVVIGETGNAGSLPLRHAQAAVAERPQYRGTVSFVSTAQFMRRPVDSPNKGHGHHWFGNAESYFGIGDVLGEEMVRLIAGGAMKGSEEHPGPIATRGTTATARWAGQLFAGYDPARAFETIEFADGWYREPGNEGFEATLDHLLERLKKSGFGTDDRLQLEVIETPMRSPAWTPKSASLVMKQTDQPDQTLLRFHNSRAPHRTMLPVHAPSCDVEGPLCFDLDQLKKGDVFVTDRSIGRAMRDARSKGAAAVLSSQLADFTVDPSGGDRHLDAIHYSSVRSGDFPVAMISPRVHQTLREHPEARVALKAVVQFDERPLRTVVATIVGRKIPDEVVALAAHVQEPGAVDNASGVGGQMEGVRSLVMALGKKEIEWPARSISFIWGDEMTMSRIFLDHSKRKTIAAFSADMIGASQGMTGAIALLERSPDPGAMRVLPPDSHTPWGSGRVRESDLHPSGVSIIARLAMQDVAAASNGWVIGEHPWEGGSDHDVFLGRGVPAILMWHFTDFAYHTSLDRLSHVDPRMVRRMSVALMASALAVASPQPDDLQRYQQAIDEERTLRIAAADQAQDSESKKMWQEWCAGAQQWLTTLCNESSPEKNQR
;
A
#
# COMPACT_ATOMS: atom_id res chain seq x y z
N MET A 1 -60.52 7.13 54.73
CA MET A 1 -60.33 7.26 53.26
C MET A 1 -58.90 6.85 52.96
N PHE A 2 -58.69 5.58 52.63
CA PHE A 2 -58.32 5.08 51.28
C PHE A 2 -56.88 5.50 50.90
N LEU A 3 -55.83 4.74 51.25
CA LEU A 3 -55.30 3.50 50.61
C LEU A 3 -55.02 3.63 49.11
N SER A 4 -53.74 3.58 48.70
CA SER A 4 -53.10 2.60 47.77
C SER A 4 -51.73 3.13 47.24
N PRO A 5 -50.82 2.31 46.63
CA PRO A 5 -49.80 1.57 47.37
C PRO A 5 -48.35 1.72 46.82
N LEU A 6 -47.40 1.22 47.61
CA LEU A 6 -46.01 0.90 47.26
C LEU A 6 -45.92 0.02 46.00
N LEU A 7 -45.07 0.41 45.04
CA LEU A 7 -44.59 -0.46 43.96
C LEU A 7 -43.20 -1.00 44.37
N LEU A 8 -43.14 -2.25 44.81
CA LEU A 8 -41.88 -3.00 44.94
C LEU A 8 -41.47 -3.47 43.54
N LEU A 9 -40.39 -2.90 42.99
CA LEU A 9 -39.68 -3.48 41.86
C LEU A 9 -38.80 -4.61 42.39
N THR A 10 -39.24 -5.85 42.18
CA THR A 10 -38.39 -7.04 42.28
C THR A 10 -37.42 -7.03 41.09
N LEU A 11 -36.14 -6.73 41.36
CA LEU A 11 -35.04 -7.08 40.48
C LEU A 11 -34.97 -8.61 40.40
N ALA A 12 -35.62 -9.19 39.40
CA ALA A 12 -35.34 -10.55 38.99
C ALA A 12 -33.95 -10.54 38.34
N THR A 13 -32.92 -10.92 39.09
CA THR A 13 -31.65 -11.36 38.52
C THR A 13 -31.93 -12.62 37.72
N GLN A 14 -32.12 -12.49 36.40
CA GLN A 14 -31.96 -13.64 35.52
C GLN A 14 -30.52 -14.15 35.68
N PRO A 15 -30.31 -15.45 35.94
CA PRO A 15 -28.97 -15.99 35.93
C PRO A 15 -28.39 -15.86 34.52
N LEU A 16 -27.14 -15.41 34.41
CA LEU A 16 -26.35 -15.53 33.18
C LEU A 16 -26.23 -17.03 32.86
N THR A 17 -27.13 -17.58 32.05
CA THR A 17 -27.03 -18.97 31.56
C THR A 17 -26.70 -19.04 30.06
N ALA A 18 -26.53 -17.90 29.38
CA ALA A 18 -26.35 -17.87 27.92
C ALA A 18 -24.91 -18.20 27.45
N ALA A 19 -23.90 -18.10 28.33
CA ALA A 19 -22.49 -18.34 27.94
C ALA A 19 -22.10 -19.84 27.97
N ASP A 20 -22.79 -20.67 28.78
CA ASP A 20 -22.40 -22.06 29.00
C ASP A 20 -22.78 -23.02 27.86
N ASP A 21 -23.72 -22.65 26.99
CA ASP A 21 -24.21 -23.50 25.88
C ASP A 21 -23.71 -23.06 24.49
N ALA A 22 -22.89 -22.01 24.39
CA ALA A 22 -22.41 -21.52 23.09
C ALA A 22 -21.53 -22.58 22.39
N PRO A 23 -21.69 -22.77 21.06
CA PRO A 23 -20.89 -23.73 20.31
C PRO A 23 -19.42 -23.34 20.30
N ILE A 24 -18.54 -24.34 20.36
CA ILE A 24 -17.10 -24.19 20.24
C ILE A 24 -16.81 -23.57 18.87
N GLN A 25 -16.11 -22.44 18.89
CA GLN A 25 -15.69 -21.73 17.68
C GLN A 25 -14.39 -22.37 17.18
N VAL A 26 -14.48 -23.18 16.13
CA VAL A 26 -13.35 -23.94 15.58
C VAL A 26 -12.68 -23.16 14.46
N PHE A 27 -11.35 -23.12 14.46
CA PHE A 27 -10.54 -22.49 13.42
C PHE A 27 -9.49 -23.45 12.90
N LEU A 28 -9.42 -23.60 11.57
CA LEU A 28 -8.44 -24.44 10.91
C LEU A 28 -7.23 -23.61 10.48
N LEU A 29 -6.05 -23.94 10.98
CA LEU A 29 -4.79 -23.29 10.64
C LEU A 29 -3.97 -24.27 9.79
N ALA A 30 -3.84 -23.99 8.49
CA ALA A 30 -3.13 -24.87 7.57
C ALA A 30 -2.05 -24.17 6.75
N GLY A 31 -1.16 -24.99 6.21
CA GLY A 31 -0.08 -24.55 5.34
C GLY A 31 1.20 -25.33 5.59
N GLN A 32 2.34 -24.66 5.40
CA GLN A 32 3.65 -25.29 5.53
C GLN A 32 4.39 -24.86 6.82
N SER A 33 5.71 -25.02 6.86
CA SER A 33 6.58 -24.73 8.00
C SER A 33 6.51 -23.33 8.61
N ASN A 34 6.00 -22.32 7.91
CA ASN A 34 5.72 -21.01 8.51
C ASN A 34 4.46 -21.02 9.39
N MET A 35 3.48 -21.87 9.12
CA MET A 35 2.35 -22.12 10.02
C MET A 35 2.71 -23.10 11.15
N GLU A 36 3.71 -23.97 10.94
CA GLU A 36 4.18 -24.87 12.01
C GLU A 36 4.73 -24.11 13.20
N GLY A 37 5.46 -23.01 12.96
CA GLY A 37 6.05 -22.16 14.00
C GLY A 37 7.55 -22.39 14.16
N GLN A 38 8.33 -21.31 14.08
CA GLN A 38 9.79 -21.31 14.06
C GLN A 38 10.38 -20.12 14.86
N ALA A 39 9.52 -19.29 15.45
CA ALA A 39 9.96 -18.16 16.24
C ALA A 39 10.67 -18.64 17.50
N VAL A 40 11.82 -18.06 17.82
CA VAL A 40 12.60 -18.45 18.99
C VAL A 40 12.16 -17.65 20.21
N VAL A 41 11.87 -18.34 21.31
CA VAL A 41 11.36 -17.75 22.54
C VAL A 41 12.50 -17.21 23.40
N ASP A 42 13.43 -18.07 23.81
CA ASP A 42 14.39 -17.78 24.90
C ASP A 42 15.81 -18.32 24.67
N LEU A 43 16.10 -18.89 23.50
CA LEU A 43 17.42 -19.46 23.21
C LEU A 43 18.46 -18.35 22.98
N VAL A 44 19.44 -18.25 23.89
CA VAL A 44 20.51 -17.26 23.85
C VAL A 44 21.86 -17.96 23.69
N HIS A 45 22.45 -17.86 22.49
CA HIS A 45 23.81 -18.33 22.23
C HIS A 45 24.49 -17.47 21.16
N GLU A 46 25.70 -16.98 21.40
CA GLU A 46 26.41 -16.08 20.47
C GLU A 46 26.58 -16.68 19.07
N GLN A 47 26.90 -17.97 18.99
CA GLN A 47 27.17 -18.64 17.72
C GLN A 47 25.93 -19.24 17.05
N HIS A 48 24.90 -19.59 17.83
CA HIS A 48 23.76 -20.38 17.32
C HIS A 48 22.45 -19.59 17.25
N TYR A 49 22.29 -18.57 18.10
CA TYR A 49 21.10 -17.72 18.18
C TYR A 49 21.45 -16.23 18.23
N ASN A 50 22.63 -15.85 17.71
CA ASN A 50 23.04 -14.45 17.55
C ASN A 50 22.94 -13.62 18.85
N GLY A 51 23.33 -14.21 19.98
CA GLY A 51 23.23 -13.56 21.30
C GLY A 51 21.80 -13.38 21.81
N GLY A 52 20.82 -14.05 21.20
CA GLY A 52 19.39 -13.95 21.49
C GLY A 52 18.69 -12.79 20.77
N ARG A 53 19.35 -12.06 19.87
CA ARG A 53 18.72 -10.94 19.14
C ARG A 53 17.47 -11.43 18.40
N GLY A 54 16.35 -10.74 18.58
CA GLY A 54 15.08 -11.09 17.95
C GLY A 54 14.35 -12.30 18.56
N THR A 55 14.82 -12.85 19.69
CA THR A 55 14.04 -13.79 20.50
C THR A 55 12.96 -13.06 21.32
N LEU A 56 11.87 -13.74 21.66
CA LEU A 56 10.80 -13.12 22.49
C LEU A 56 11.36 -12.56 23.80
N LEU A 57 12.19 -13.35 24.50
CA LEU A 57 12.84 -12.96 25.74
C LEU A 57 13.62 -11.63 25.61
N ARG A 58 14.44 -11.48 24.56
CA ARG A 58 15.21 -10.25 24.34
C ARG A 58 14.38 -9.09 23.85
N LEU A 59 13.32 -9.35 23.09
CA LEU A 59 12.42 -8.30 22.63
C LEU A 59 11.68 -7.67 23.80
N LEU A 60 11.30 -8.42 24.83
CA LEU A 60 10.65 -7.88 26.03
C LEU A 60 11.53 -6.93 26.85
N ASP A 61 12.85 -6.88 26.61
CA ASP A 61 13.75 -5.86 27.18
C ASP A 61 13.48 -4.46 26.60
N ASP A 62 12.89 -4.36 25.39
CA ASP A 62 12.49 -3.11 24.75
C ASP A 62 11.10 -2.67 25.23
N PRO A 63 10.92 -1.46 25.80
CA PRO A 63 9.62 -0.99 26.29
C PRO A 63 8.49 -0.97 25.25
N ALA A 64 8.81 -0.69 23.98
CA ALA A 64 7.82 -0.67 22.90
C ALA A 64 7.35 -2.09 22.56
N MET A 65 8.26 -3.07 22.58
CA MET A 65 7.92 -4.48 22.37
C MET A 65 7.22 -5.07 23.59
N ALA A 66 7.65 -4.73 24.81
CA ALA A 66 6.99 -5.14 26.05
C ALA A 66 5.53 -4.67 26.10
N LYS A 67 5.23 -3.47 25.61
CA LYS A 67 3.84 -2.98 25.47
C LYS A 67 3.01 -3.83 24.49
N ARG A 68 3.63 -4.36 23.43
CA ARG A 68 2.96 -5.12 22.36
C ARG A 68 2.80 -6.61 22.68
N MET A 69 3.78 -7.21 23.35
CA MET A 69 3.92 -8.66 23.54
C MET A 69 3.96 -9.07 25.01
N GLY A 70 3.94 -8.12 25.95
CA GLY A 70 4.09 -8.40 27.39
C GLY A 70 2.95 -9.25 27.98
N HIS A 71 1.79 -9.30 27.34
CA HIS A 71 0.70 -10.21 27.72
C HIS A 71 1.02 -11.69 27.51
N LEU A 72 2.13 -12.01 26.82
CA LEU A 72 2.62 -13.38 26.64
C LEU A 72 3.42 -13.86 27.87
N GLN A 73 3.72 -13.00 28.84
CA GLN A 73 4.45 -13.33 30.06
C GLN A 73 3.63 -12.95 31.29
N ASP A 74 3.52 -13.87 32.24
CA ASP A 74 2.88 -13.63 33.53
C ASP A 74 3.76 -12.79 34.46
N GLN A 75 3.16 -12.26 35.52
CA GLN A 75 3.85 -11.39 36.49
C GLN A 75 5.03 -12.07 37.19
N ASP A 76 5.04 -13.41 37.26
CA ASP A 76 6.12 -14.20 37.85
C ASP A 76 7.25 -14.53 36.84
N GLY A 77 7.11 -14.08 35.59
CA GLY A 77 8.07 -14.30 34.51
C GLY A 77 7.86 -15.59 33.71
N SER A 78 6.88 -16.43 34.08
CA SER A 78 6.49 -17.60 33.28
C SER A 78 5.70 -17.21 32.03
N TRP A 79 5.64 -18.09 31.04
CA TRP A 79 4.89 -17.83 29.80
C TRP A 79 3.39 -18.03 30.03
N ALA A 80 2.60 -17.03 29.64
CA ALA A 80 1.17 -16.99 29.88
C ALA A 80 0.44 -18.13 29.15
N THR A 81 -0.62 -18.62 29.79
CA THR A 81 -1.52 -19.63 29.25
C THR A 81 -2.95 -19.09 29.20
N ARG A 82 -3.69 -19.39 28.12
CA ARG A 82 -5.11 -19.04 27.95
C ARG A 82 -5.99 -20.27 27.96
N ASP A 83 -6.85 -20.37 28.97
CA ASP A 83 -7.77 -21.52 29.14
C ASP A 83 -9.01 -21.43 28.23
N ASP A 84 -9.38 -20.23 27.79
CA ASP A 84 -10.51 -19.97 26.89
C ASP A 84 -10.25 -20.33 25.41
N VAL A 85 -8.98 -20.61 25.08
CA VAL A 85 -8.54 -21.00 23.74
C VAL A 85 -7.76 -22.30 23.82
N GLN A 86 -8.29 -23.35 23.17
CA GLN A 86 -7.63 -24.66 23.09
C GLN A 86 -6.89 -24.80 21.75
N VAL A 87 -5.78 -25.52 21.75
CA VAL A 87 -4.99 -25.80 20.54
C VAL A 87 -4.73 -27.29 20.42
N ARG A 88 -4.89 -27.80 19.21
CA ARG A 88 -4.54 -29.17 18.85
C ARG A 88 -3.66 -29.20 17.60
N TYR A 89 -2.51 -29.86 17.70
CA TYR A 89 -1.56 -29.98 16.60
C TYR A 89 -0.86 -31.35 16.61
N ARG A 90 -0.93 -32.07 15.49
CA ARG A 90 -0.08 -33.23 15.23
C ARG A 90 1.08 -32.82 14.33
N THR A 91 2.29 -32.82 14.88
CA THR A 91 3.50 -32.42 14.14
C THR A 91 3.83 -33.42 13.01
N GLY A 92 4.66 -33.01 12.05
CA GLY A 92 5.17 -33.90 10.99
C GLY A 92 5.95 -35.12 11.51
N ASN A 93 6.46 -35.07 12.75
CA ASN A 93 7.11 -36.19 13.43
C ASN A 93 6.13 -37.05 14.25
N ASN A 94 4.82 -36.87 14.05
CA ASN A 94 3.73 -37.59 14.70
C ASN A 94 3.66 -37.41 16.24
N VAL A 95 4.17 -36.28 16.75
CA VAL A 95 3.94 -35.86 18.15
C VAL A 95 2.62 -35.11 18.22
N LEU A 96 1.70 -35.55 19.06
CA LEU A 96 0.42 -34.89 19.32
C LEU A 96 0.58 -33.89 20.47
N LYS A 97 0.19 -32.65 20.22
CA LYS A 97 0.16 -31.54 21.17
C LYS A 97 -1.28 -31.08 21.32
N SER A 98 -1.78 -31.02 22.54
CA SER A 98 -3.17 -30.69 22.83
C SER A 98 -3.29 -30.03 24.20
N GLY A 99 -4.02 -28.92 24.30
CA GLY A 99 -4.23 -28.20 25.55
C GLY A 99 -4.52 -26.71 25.37
N PRO A 100 -4.46 -25.91 26.45
CA PRO A 100 -4.71 -24.47 26.40
C PRO A 100 -3.61 -23.72 25.64
N LEU A 101 -3.98 -22.63 24.98
CA LEU A 101 -3.09 -21.81 24.18
C LEU A 101 -1.95 -21.26 25.05
N SER A 102 -0.73 -21.59 24.64
CA SER A 102 0.53 -21.18 25.27
C SER A 102 1.66 -21.33 24.26
N ILE A 103 2.89 -20.98 24.67
CA ILE A 103 4.09 -21.38 23.92
C ILE A 103 4.19 -22.91 23.92
N GLY A 104 4.68 -23.50 22.82
CA GLY A 104 4.89 -24.96 22.73
C GLY A 104 4.12 -25.65 21.60
N TYR A 105 3.28 -24.94 20.84
CA TYR A 105 2.58 -25.49 19.67
C TYR A 105 3.36 -25.31 18.35
N ALA A 106 4.67 -25.07 18.44
CA ALA A 106 5.60 -25.11 17.31
C ALA A 106 5.89 -26.55 16.82
N VAL A 107 6.68 -26.71 15.75
CA VAL A 107 7.07 -28.05 15.24
C VAL A 107 7.94 -28.86 16.22
N TYR A 108 8.69 -28.17 17.08
CA TYR A 108 9.65 -28.78 18.01
C TYR A 108 8.97 -29.23 19.30
N ASP A 109 9.32 -30.39 19.83
CA ASP A 109 8.79 -30.90 21.11
C ASP A 109 9.45 -30.23 22.33
N ASP A 110 9.37 -28.90 22.38
CA ASP A 110 9.93 -28.02 23.41
C ASP A 110 9.06 -26.76 23.62
N LEU A 111 9.44 -25.95 24.61
CA LEU A 111 8.82 -24.64 24.92
C LEU A 111 9.70 -23.47 24.46
N HIS A 112 10.60 -23.71 23.51
CA HIS A 112 11.54 -22.71 23.03
C HIS A 112 11.08 -22.04 21.73
N HIS A 113 9.94 -22.47 21.19
CA HIS A 113 9.42 -21.98 19.93
C HIS A 113 7.90 -21.78 19.92
N PHE A 114 7.46 -20.86 19.07
CA PHE A 114 6.05 -20.65 18.74
C PHE A 114 5.86 -20.33 17.26
N GLY A 115 4.62 -20.39 16.79
CA GLY A 115 4.22 -19.91 15.47
C GLY A 115 3.15 -18.83 15.52
N PRO A 116 2.57 -18.47 14.37
CA PRO A 116 1.57 -17.42 14.31
C PRO A 116 0.29 -17.81 15.09
N GLU A 117 0.09 -19.10 15.40
CA GLU A 117 -1.05 -19.58 16.19
C GLU A 117 -1.16 -18.88 17.55
N LEU A 118 -0.02 -18.49 18.15
CA LEU A 118 -0.02 -17.89 19.47
C LEU A 118 -0.83 -16.59 19.44
N GLN A 119 -0.41 -15.63 18.62
CA GLN A 119 -1.10 -14.34 18.56
C GLN A 119 -2.45 -14.39 17.82
N ILE A 120 -2.63 -15.33 16.87
CA ILE A 120 -3.96 -15.62 16.30
C ILE A 120 -4.92 -16.04 17.41
N GLY A 121 -4.50 -16.95 18.28
CA GLY A 121 -5.31 -17.43 19.39
C GLY A 121 -5.69 -16.32 20.37
N HIS A 122 -4.77 -15.41 20.71
CA HIS A 122 -5.09 -14.24 21.53
C HIS A 122 -6.15 -13.34 20.88
N ARG A 123 -5.99 -12.99 19.59
CA ARG A 123 -6.96 -12.15 18.88
C ARG A 123 -8.34 -12.78 18.80
N LEU A 124 -8.41 -14.09 18.55
CA LEU A 124 -9.68 -14.82 18.50
C LEU A 124 -10.30 -14.97 19.89
N GLY A 125 -9.52 -15.28 20.92
CA GLY A 125 -10.01 -15.34 22.29
C GLY A 125 -10.58 -14.00 22.77
N ASP A 126 -9.89 -12.89 22.50
CA ASP A 126 -10.37 -11.55 22.90
C ASP A 126 -11.67 -11.14 22.18
N ALA A 127 -11.87 -11.64 20.96
CA ALA A 127 -13.05 -11.32 20.15
C ALA A 127 -14.26 -12.24 20.42
N ASN A 128 -14.08 -13.35 21.14
CA ASN A 128 -15.13 -14.36 21.33
C ASN A 128 -15.39 -14.62 22.82
N THR A 129 -16.66 -14.60 23.22
CA THR A 129 -17.06 -15.06 24.56
C THR A 129 -17.29 -16.57 24.61
N ALA A 130 -17.39 -17.23 23.45
CA ALA A 130 -17.49 -18.67 23.31
C ALA A 130 -16.09 -19.31 23.25
N PRO A 131 -15.92 -20.56 23.73
CA PRO A 131 -14.61 -21.22 23.72
C PRO A 131 -14.09 -21.40 22.29
N VAL A 132 -12.80 -21.19 22.10
CA VAL A 132 -12.12 -21.30 20.80
C VAL A 132 -11.32 -22.59 20.73
N LEU A 133 -11.35 -23.28 19.59
CA LEU A 133 -10.46 -24.40 19.30
C LEU A 133 -9.67 -24.16 18.02
N LEU A 134 -8.35 -24.06 18.13
CA LEU A 134 -7.43 -23.99 17.00
C LEU A 134 -6.97 -25.40 16.62
N ILE A 135 -7.21 -25.79 15.37
CA ILE A 135 -6.72 -27.06 14.82
C ILE A 135 -5.62 -26.74 13.81
N LYS A 136 -4.39 -27.16 14.11
CA LYS A 136 -3.25 -26.99 13.20
C LYS A 136 -3.06 -28.22 12.33
N THR A 137 -3.06 -28.01 11.02
CA THR A 137 -2.79 -29.03 9.98
C THR A 137 -1.73 -28.48 9.03
N CYS A 138 -0.49 -28.42 9.52
CA CYS A 138 0.62 -27.79 8.83
C CYS A 138 1.89 -28.65 8.90
N TRP A 139 2.62 -28.68 7.78
CA TRP A 139 3.79 -29.56 7.63
C TRP A 139 4.91 -28.90 6.82
N GLY A 140 6.14 -29.08 7.25
CA GLY A 140 7.31 -28.55 6.57
C GLY A 140 7.47 -29.08 5.14
N GLY A 141 7.90 -28.17 4.24
CA GLY A 141 8.30 -28.53 2.88
C GLY A 141 7.16 -29.01 1.97
N LYS A 142 5.97 -28.41 2.08
CA LYS A 142 4.78 -28.77 1.29
C LYS A 142 4.36 -27.68 0.33
N SER A 143 4.00 -28.07 -0.89
CA SER A 143 3.45 -27.16 -1.92
C SER A 143 1.94 -27.26 -2.04
N LEU A 144 1.30 -26.17 -2.47
CA LEU A 144 -0.09 -26.22 -2.91
C LEU A 144 -0.25 -26.99 -4.21
N HIS A 145 0.75 -26.88 -5.09
CA HIS A 145 0.72 -27.52 -6.40
C HIS A 145 0.66 -29.06 -6.36
N VAL A 146 1.32 -29.69 -5.38
CA VAL A 146 1.44 -31.16 -5.25
C VAL A 146 0.83 -31.67 -3.95
N ASP A 147 1.38 -31.26 -2.80
CA ASP A 147 1.07 -31.90 -1.52
C ASP A 147 -0.35 -31.60 -1.03
N PHE A 148 -0.77 -30.34 -1.16
CA PHE A 148 -2.10 -29.85 -0.79
C PHE A 148 -3.04 -29.75 -1.99
N ARG A 149 -2.69 -30.37 -3.12
CA ARG A 149 -3.45 -30.25 -4.36
C ARG A 149 -4.92 -30.66 -4.14
N PRO A 150 -5.87 -29.74 -4.31
CA PRO A 150 -7.27 -30.02 -4.01
C PRO A 150 -7.91 -30.90 -5.12
N PRO A 151 -8.89 -31.75 -4.78
CA PRO A 151 -9.57 -32.63 -5.74
C PRO A 151 -10.07 -31.93 -7.01
N SER A 152 -10.67 -30.74 -6.91
CA SER A 152 -11.26 -30.04 -8.06
C SER A 152 -10.23 -29.35 -8.97
N ALA A 153 -8.95 -29.27 -8.56
CA ALA A 153 -7.86 -28.83 -9.44
C ALA A 153 -7.50 -29.89 -10.50
N GLY A 154 -8.09 -31.08 -10.45
CA GLY A 154 -7.82 -32.20 -11.36
C GLY A 154 -6.43 -32.83 -11.13
N GLY A 155 -6.20 -34.00 -11.74
CA GLY A 155 -5.00 -34.81 -11.47
C GLY A 155 -5.13 -35.60 -10.16
N GLU A 156 -3.99 -36.00 -9.58
CA GLU A 156 -3.96 -36.72 -8.31
C GLU A 156 -4.19 -35.76 -7.13
N THR A 157 -5.14 -36.08 -6.25
CA THR A 157 -5.35 -35.32 -5.01
C THR A 157 -4.13 -35.40 -4.12
N GLY A 158 -3.69 -34.26 -3.60
CA GLY A 158 -2.52 -34.17 -2.76
C GLY A 158 -2.71 -34.93 -1.43
N PRO A 159 -1.72 -35.72 -0.99
CA PRO A 159 -1.86 -36.53 0.23
C PRO A 159 -2.09 -35.68 1.49
N TYR A 160 -1.58 -34.44 1.52
CA TYR A 160 -1.74 -33.53 2.64
C TYR A 160 -3.06 -32.76 2.63
N TYR A 161 -3.74 -32.66 1.48
CA TYR A 161 -5.16 -32.27 1.47
C TYR A 161 -6.00 -33.31 2.25
N THR A 162 -5.85 -34.59 1.90
CA THR A 162 -6.58 -35.67 2.58
C THR A 162 -6.20 -35.78 4.06
N GLN A 163 -4.91 -35.63 4.39
CA GLN A 163 -4.45 -35.65 5.78
C GLN A 163 -5.03 -34.48 6.60
N MET A 164 -5.09 -33.27 6.04
CA MET A 164 -5.70 -32.10 6.70
C MET A 164 -7.16 -32.36 7.07
N VAL A 165 -7.96 -32.86 6.12
CA VAL A 165 -9.37 -33.20 6.37
C VAL A 165 -9.50 -34.29 7.43
N LYS A 166 -8.63 -35.31 7.38
CA LYS A 166 -8.58 -36.40 8.37
C LYS A 166 -8.27 -35.88 9.77
N GLU A 167 -7.21 -35.08 9.93
CA GLU A 167 -6.79 -34.55 11.23
C GLU A 167 -7.80 -33.57 11.82
N TYR A 168 -8.49 -32.79 10.98
CA TYR A 168 -9.62 -31.97 11.42
C TYR A 168 -10.74 -32.82 12.03
N ARG A 169 -11.18 -33.89 11.34
CA ARG A 169 -12.21 -34.80 11.87
C ARG A 169 -11.76 -35.52 13.13
N GLU A 170 -10.50 -35.94 13.19
CA GLU A 170 -9.92 -36.54 14.40
C GLU A 170 -9.92 -35.57 15.57
N ALA A 171 -9.61 -34.30 15.34
CA ALA A 171 -9.66 -33.27 16.38
C ALA A 171 -11.08 -33.10 16.94
N LEU A 172 -12.09 -32.98 16.06
CA LEU A 172 -13.49 -32.86 16.51
C LEU A 172 -13.95 -34.09 17.29
N ALA A 173 -13.60 -35.29 16.83
CA ALA A 173 -13.97 -36.53 17.50
C ALA A 173 -13.28 -36.71 18.88
N ALA A 174 -12.16 -36.03 19.10
CA ALA A 174 -11.38 -36.14 20.33
C ALA A 174 -11.74 -35.10 21.39
N ILE A 175 -12.63 -34.13 21.10
CA ILE A 175 -12.98 -33.02 22.00
C ILE A 175 -13.37 -33.52 23.40
N GLU A 176 -14.29 -34.48 23.47
CA GLU A 176 -14.77 -35.07 24.73
C GLU A 176 -13.65 -35.63 25.61
N THR A 177 -12.56 -36.13 24.98
CA THR A 177 -11.46 -36.80 25.67
C THR A 177 -10.27 -35.90 25.95
N GLU A 178 -9.95 -34.99 25.02
CA GLU A 178 -8.78 -34.11 25.11
C GLU A 178 -9.12 -32.77 25.78
N PHE A 179 -10.38 -32.32 25.70
CA PHE A 179 -10.86 -31.06 26.28
C PHE A 179 -12.16 -31.27 27.10
N PRO A 180 -12.07 -31.88 28.30
CA PRO A 180 -13.26 -32.23 29.10
C PRO A 180 -14.18 -31.04 29.42
N ASP A 181 -13.64 -29.82 29.53
CA ASP A 181 -14.44 -28.61 29.80
C ASP A 181 -15.29 -28.17 28.60
N LEU A 182 -15.01 -28.71 27.41
CA LEU A 182 -15.75 -28.50 26.18
C LEU A 182 -16.71 -29.65 25.83
N ALA A 183 -16.73 -30.71 26.65
CA ALA A 183 -17.56 -31.89 26.46
C ALA A 183 -19.05 -31.54 26.29
N GLY A 184 -19.72 -32.20 25.34
CA GLY A 184 -21.14 -32.04 25.06
C GLY A 184 -21.52 -30.76 24.30
N ARG A 185 -20.57 -29.84 24.03
CA ARG A 185 -20.85 -28.62 23.25
C ARG A 185 -20.86 -28.92 21.75
N ALA A 186 -21.75 -28.25 21.01
CA ALA A 186 -21.71 -28.28 19.55
C ALA A 186 -20.46 -27.55 19.02
N THR A 187 -20.01 -27.89 17.81
CA THR A 187 -18.86 -27.26 17.16
C THR A 187 -19.30 -26.50 15.92
N GLU A 188 -18.69 -25.34 15.66
CA GLU A 188 -18.90 -24.55 14.45
C GLU A 188 -17.56 -24.17 13.83
N LEU A 189 -17.35 -24.48 12.54
CA LEU A 189 -16.16 -24.02 11.82
C LEU A 189 -16.33 -22.55 11.44
N ARG A 190 -15.54 -21.67 12.06
CA ARG A 190 -15.68 -20.21 11.94
C ARG A 190 -14.68 -19.56 11.02
N GLY A 191 -13.56 -20.21 10.74
CA GLY A 191 -12.54 -19.65 9.88
C GLY A 191 -11.45 -20.62 9.47
N PHE A 192 -10.82 -20.30 8.35
CA PHE A 192 -9.68 -21.01 7.79
C PHE A 192 -8.52 -20.03 7.56
N PHE A 193 -7.35 -20.37 8.08
CA PHE A 193 -6.11 -19.65 7.83
C PHE A 193 -5.22 -20.47 6.89
N TRP A 194 -4.78 -19.84 5.81
CA TRP A 194 -3.83 -20.43 4.87
C TRP A 194 -2.53 -19.65 4.86
N PHE A 195 -1.44 -20.27 5.31
CA PHE A 195 -0.10 -19.66 5.28
C PHE A 195 0.94 -20.60 4.66
N GLN A 196 1.08 -20.48 3.34
CA GLN A 196 1.88 -21.38 2.50
C GLN A 196 2.33 -20.65 1.24
N GLY A 197 3.43 -21.10 0.64
CA GLY A 197 3.82 -20.68 -0.71
C GLY A 197 5.32 -20.82 -1.03
N TRP A 198 6.20 -20.93 -0.01
CA TRP A 198 7.66 -20.99 -0.23
C TRP A 198 8.06 -22.09 -1.22
N ASN A 199 7.52 -23.31 -1.05
CA ASN A 199 7.89 -24.44 -1.90
C ASN A 199 7.33 -24.35 -3.32
N ASP A 200 6.22 -23.64 -3.52
CA ASP A 200 5.65 -23.42 -4.86
C ASP A 200 6.57 -22.55 -5.73
N ILE A 201 7.44 -21.73 -5.13
CA ILE A 201 8.45 -20.94 -5.90
C ILE A 201 9.47 -21.84 -6.59
N TYR A 202 9.74 -23.02 -6.00
CA TYR A 202 10.73 -23.97 -6.50
C TYR A 202 10.10 -25.17 -7.21
N THR A 203 8.77 -25.13 -7.43
CA THR A 203 8.04 -26.18 -8.14
C THR A 203 7.63 -25.66 -9.51
N ASP A 204 8.07 -26.33 -10.58
CA ASP A 204 7.78 -25.90 -11.95
C ASP A 204 6.27 -25.78 -12.20
N GLY A 205 5.83 -24.63 -12.73
CA GLY A 205 4.43 -24.35 -13.03
C GLY A 205 3.54 -24.06 -11.80
N ALA A 206 4.09 -24.11 -10.59
CA ALA A 206 3.30 -23.94 -9.37
C ALA A 206 2.87 -22.50 -9.12
N VAL A 207 3.74 -21.53 -9.35
CA VAL A 207 3.42 -20.10 -9.19
C VAL A 207 2.31 -19.68 -10.16
N GLU A 208 2.38 -20.14 -11.41
CA GLU A 208 1.38 -19.86 -12.44
C GLU A 208 0.02 -20.49 -12.12
N ALA A 209 0.02 -21.69 -11.53
CA ALA A 209 -1.19 -22.39 -11.13
C ALA A 209 -1.71 -21.98 -9.75
N TYR A 210 -0.95 -21.19 -8.99
CA TYR A 210 -1.19 -20.98 -7.56
C TYR A 210 -2.56 -20.35 -7.28
N GLU A 211 -2.92 -19.29 -8.02
CA GLU A 211 -4.22 -18.61 -7.84
C GLU A 211 -5.38 -19.59 -8.04
N GLN A 212 -5.34 -20.37 -9.12
CA GLN A 212 -6.42 -21.29 -9.45
C GLN A 212 -6.48 -22.46 -8.47
N ASN A 213 -5.34 -23.04 -8.08
CA ASN A 213 -5.29 -24.11 -7.10
C ASN A 213 -5.78 -23.65 -5.73
N LEU A 214 -5.47 -22.41 -5.32
CA LEU A 214 -5.92 -21.90 -4.03
C LEU A 214 -7.43 -21.63 -4.03
N ALA A 215 -7.99 -21.17 -5.15
CA ALA A 215 -9.44 -21.09 -5.31
C ALA A 215 -10.11 -22.47 -5.20
N HIS A 216 -9.57 -23.49 -5.87
CA HIS A 216 -10.04 -24.87 -5.74
C HIS A 216 -9.96 -25.39 -4.30
N LEU A 217 -8.88 -25.08 -3.58
CA LEU A 217 -8.72 -25.48 -2.19
C LEU A 217 -9.81 -24.87 -1.30
N ILE A 218 -10.08 -23.58 -1.48
CA ILE A 218 -11.12 -22.88 -0.73
C ILE A 218 -12.50 -23.49 -1.03
N ASP A 219 -12.83 -23.67 -2.31
CA ASP A 219 -14.14 -24.20 -2.71
C ASP A 219 -14.34 -25.65 -2.23
N ASP A 220 -13.32 -26.50 -2.35
CA ASP A 220 -13.38 -27.90 -1.94
C ASP A 220 -13.51 -28.02 -0.41
N LEU A 221 -12.82 -27.18 0.37
CA LEU A 221 -12.97 -27.16 1.83
C LEU A 221 -14.35 -26.67 2.27
N ARG A 222 -14.89 -25.65 1.59
CA ARG A 222 -16.25 -25.17 1.83
C ARG A 222 -17.28 -26.27 1.58
N GLN A 223 -17.07 -27.07 0.53
CA GLN A 223 -17.92 -28.22 0.25
C GLN A 223 -17.72 -29.36 1.26
N GLU A 224 -16.47 -29.70 1.58
CA GLU A 224 -16.10 -30.81 2.50
C GLU A 224 -16.66 -30.62 3.91
N PHE A 225 -16.77 -29.36 4.36
CA PHE A 225 -17.24 -28.99 5.69
C PHE A 225 -18.65 -28.38 5.70
N ASP A 226 -19.38 -28.40 4.58
CA ASP A 226 -20.72 -27.81 4.43
C ASP A 226 -20.79 -26.34 4.90
N ALA A 227 -19.76 -25.56 4.56
CA ALA A 227 -19.55 -24.19 5.01
C ALA A 227 -19.39 -23.22 3.81
N PRO A 228 -20.45 -22.96 3.02
CA PRO A 228 -20.35 -22.22 1.75
C PRO A 228 -19.84 -20.78 1.85
N LEU A 229 -19.92 -20.18 3.04
CA LEU A 229 -19.44 -18.81 3.33
C LEU A 229 -18.26 -18.79 4.30
N LEU A 230 -17.56 -19.92 4.50
CA LEU A 230 -16.43 -20.03 5.42
C LEU A 230 -15.45 -18.85 5.22
N PRO A 231 -15.22 -18.04 6.27
CA PRO A 231 -14.20 -17.01 6.25
C PRO A 231 -12.81 -17.61 6.04
N VAL A 232 -12.04 -17.03 5.11
CA VAL A 232 -10.66 -17.46 4.79
C VAL A 232 -9.72 -16.27 4.86
N VAL A 233 -8.62 -16.43 5.59
CA VAL A 233 -7.52 -15.46 5.61
C VAL A 233 -6.27 -16.10 5.02
N ILE A 234 -5.78 -15.51 3.93
CA ILE A 234 -4.57 -15.91 3.21
C ILE A 234 -3.41 -15.03 3.69
N GLY A 235 -2.41 -15.64 4.33
CA GLY A 235 -1.16 -14.98 4.69
C GLY A 235 -0.19 -14.93 3.51
N GLU A 236 0.30 -13.73 3.19
CA GLU A 236 1.38 -13.54 2.21
C GLU A 236 2.61 -14.35 2.62
N THR A 237 3.25 -15.06 1.68
CA THR A 237 4.61 -15.59 1.91
C THR A 237 5.64 -14.46 1.75
N GLY A 238 5.56 -13.47 2.65
CA GLY A 238 6.29 -12.20 2.54
C GLY A 238 7.80 -12.34 2.64
N ASN A 239 8.31 -13.44 3.20
CA ASN A 239 9.74 -13.69 3.33
C ASN A 239 10.41 -14.25 2.06
N ALA A 240 9.65 -14.63 1.02
CA ALA A 240 10.19 -15.40 -0.10
C ALA A 240 10.71 -14.59 -1.30
N GLY A 241 10.60 -13.26 -1.26
CA GLY A 241 11.10 -12.38 -2.33
C GLY A 241 10.46 -12.57 -3.72
N SER A 242 9.47 -13.46 -3.87
CA SER A 242 8.77 -13.74 -5.13
C SER A 242 7.52 -12.88 -5.25
N LEU A 243 7.61 -11.76 -5.99
CA LEU A 243 6.45 -10.93 -6.32
C LEU A 243 5.36 -11.70 -7.09
N PRO A 244 5.68 -12.56 -8.09
CA PRO A 244 4.66 -13.33 -8.80
C PRO A 244 3.81 -14.22 -7.89
N LEU A 245 4.43 -14.91 -6.91
CA LEU A 245 3.68 -15.70 -5.93
C LEU A 245 2.77 -14.82 -5.06
N ARG A 246 3.30 -13.72 -4.53
CA ARG A 246 2.53 -12.81 -3.67
C ARG A 246 1.31 -12.25 -4.41
N HIS A 247 1.47 -11.93 -5.69
CA HIS A 247 0.38 -11.50 -6.55
C HIS A 247 -0.66 -12.61 -6.77
N ALA A 248 -0.22 -13.84 -7.02
CA ALA A 248 -1.12 -14.98 -7.17
C ALA A 248 -1.90 -15.26 -5.87
N GLN A 249 -1.25 -15.17 -4.70
CA GLN A 249 -1.91 -15.28 -3.39
C GLN A 249 -2.98 -14.19 -3.21
N ALA A 250 -2.66 -12.94 -3.56
CA ALA A 250 -3.54 -11.79 -3.39
C ALA A 250 -4.70 -11.78 -4.40
N ALA A 251 -4.48 -12.25 -5.63
CA ALA A 251 -5.46 -12.27 -6.71
C ALA A 251 -6.68 -13.15 -6.41
N VAL A 252 -6.49 -14.26 -5.66
CA VAL A 252 -7.60 -15.13 -5.25
C VAL A 252 -8.63 -14.36 -4.47
N ALA A 253 -8.23 -13.57 -3.47
CA ALA A 253 -9.14 -12.81 -2.63
C ALA A 253 -9.98 -11.79 -3.42
N GLU A 254 -9.50 -11.32 -4.58
CA GLU A 254 -10.19 -10.34 -5.43
C GLU A 254 -11.23 -10.96 -6.38
N ARG A 255 -11.44 -12.29 -6.34
CA ARG A 255 -12.45 -12.96 -7.16
C ARG A 255 -13.88 -12.59 -6.70
N PRO A 256 -14.82 -12.27 -7.61
CA PRO A 256 -16.16 -11.79 -7.25
C PRO A 256 -16.94 -12.68 -6.27
N GLN A 257 -16.82 -14.00 -6.39
CA GLN A 257 -17.53 -14.96 -5.53
C GLN A 257 -16.98 -15.04 -4.10
N TYR A 258 -15.79 -14.48 -3.85
CA TYR A 258 -15.12 -14.51 -2.55
C TYR A 258 -15.27 -13.22 -1.76
N ARG A 259 -15.99 -12.24 -2.31
CA ARG A 259 -16.16 -10.94 -1.67
C ARG A 259 -16.74 -11.06 -0.28
N GLY A 260 -16.11 -10.38 0.67
CA GLY A 260 -16.51 -10.36 2.08
C GLY A 260 -16.27 -11.66 2.85
N THR A 261 -15.70 -12.69 2.23
CA THR A 261 -15.45 -13.99 2.90
C THR A 261 -14.02 -14.50 2.74
N VAL A 262 -13.26 -14.06 1.74
CA VAL A 262 -11.82 -14.37 1.61
C VAL A 262 -11.03 -13.08 1.62
N SER A 263 -9.96 -13.04 2.41
CA SER A 263 -9.04 -11.90 2.43
C SER A 263 -7.59 -12.33 2.32
N PHE A 264 -6.77 -11.42 1.82
CA PHE A 264 -5.32 -11.54 1.76
C PHE A 264 -4.68 -10.49 2.65
N VAL A 265 -3.73 -10.93 3.47
CA VAL A 265 -3.00 -10.09 4.42
C VAL A 265 -1.52 -10.08 4.06
N SER A 266 -0.97 -8.88 3.84
CA SER A 266 0.46 -8.69 3.61
C SER A 266 1.23 -8.88 4.91
N THR A 267 2.35 -9.58 4.81
CA THR A 267 3.24 -9.92 5.94
C THR A 267 4.68 -9.51 5.71
N ALA A 268 5.06 -9.10 4.48
CA ALA A 268 6.44 -8.81 4.11
C ALA A 268 7.11 -7.72 4.98
N GLN A 269 6.33 -6.80 5.55
CA GLN A 269 6.79 -5.76 6.48
C GLN A 269 7.40 -6.32 7.77
N PHE A 270 7.03 -7.55 8.12
CA PHE A 270 7.54 -8.23 9.31
C PHE A 270 8.88 -8.91 9.08
N MET A 271 9.45 -8.85 7.87
CA MET A 271 10.75 -9.47 7.59
C MET A 271 11.88 -8.65 8.23
N ARG A 272 12.36 -9.12 9.38
CA ARG A 272 13.50 -8.51 10.08
C ARG A 272 14.81 -8.93 9.44
N ARG A 273 15.86 -8.12 9.64
CA ARG A 273 17.17 -8.39 9.04
C ARG A 273 17.80 -9.64 9.69
N PRO A 274 18.64 -10.38 8.94
CA PRO A 274 19.38 -11.50 9.50
C PRO A 274 20.16 -11.11 10.76
N VAL A 275 20.83 -9.95 10.74
CA VAL A 275 21.72 -9.49 11.82
C VAL A 275 21.00 -9.17 13.13
N ASP A 276 19.69 -8.89 13.07
CA ASP A 276 18.85 -8.60 14.24
C ASP A 276 18.01 -9.80 14.67
N SER A 277 18.24 -10.96 14.05
CA SER A 277 17.42 -12.15 14.26
C SER A 277 18.23 -13.32 14.81
N PRO A 278 17.58 -14.33 15.43
CA PRO A 278 18.30 -15.44 16.04
C PRO A 278 19.03 -16.29 15.00
N ASN A 279 18.36 -16.57 13.88
CA ASN A 279 18.82 -17.54 12.88
C ASN A 279 19.16 -16.87 11.54
N LYS A 280 20.35 -16.25 11.44
CA LYS A 280 20.84 -15.52 10.25
C LYS A 280 20.70 -16.23 8.89
N GLY A 281 20.74 -17.56 8.85
CA GLY A 281 20.64 -18.35 7.62
C GLY A 281 19.22 -18.80 7.23
N HIS A 282 18.22 -18.62 8.10
CA HIS A 282 16.89 -19.20 7.95
C HIS A 282 15.85 -18.20 7.42
N GLY A 283 16.16 -17.50 6.33
CA GLY A 283 15.25 -16.49 5.75
C GLY A 283 13.89 -17.08 5.35
N HIS A 284 13.85 -18.36 5.00
CA HIS A 284 12.62 -19.11 4.71
C HIS A 284 11.68 -19.30 5.91
N HIS A 285 12.17 -19.01 7.12
CA HIS A 285 11.44 -19.02 8.39
C HIS A 285 11.58 -17.68 9.13
N TRP A 286 11.61 -16.56 8.41
CA TRP A 286 11.69 -15.23 9.01
C TRP A 286 12.87 -15.08 9.98
N PHE A 287 13.97 -15.81 9.73
CA PHE A 287 15.14 -15.91 10.60
C PHE A 287 14.84 -16.34 12.04
N GLY A 288 13.71 -17.00 12.30
CA GLY A 288 13.23 -17.38 13.63
C GLY A 288 12.91 -16.18 14.53
N ASN A 289 12.66 -15.00 13.94
CA ASN A 289 12.42 -13.77 14.69
C ASN A 289 11.02 -13.78 15.32
N ALA A 290 10.95 -13.55 16.63
CA ALA A 290 9.70 -13.59 17.38
C ALA A 290 8.75 -12.45 17.05
N GLU A 291 9.27 -11.23 16.82
CA GLU A 291 8.44 -10.11 16.39
C GLU A 291 7.77 -10.40 15.04
N SER A 292 8.50 -11.07 14.12
CA SER A 292 7.96 -11.42 12.81
C SER A 292 6.73 -12.31 12.93
N TYR A 293 6.84 -13.42 13.65
CA TYR A 293 5.75 -14.38 13.82
C TYR A 293 4.60 -13.82 14.65
N PHE A 294 4.91 -13.04 15.69
CA PHE A 294 3.90 -12.32 16.46
C PHE A 294 3.10 -11.37 15.56
N GLY A 295 3.78 -10.50 14.81
CA GLY A 295 3.16 -9.53 13.92
C GLY A 295 2.30 -10.19 12.84
N ILE A 296 2.77 -11.31 12.27
CA ILE A 296 2.00 -12.13 11.33
C ILE A 296 0.73 -12.66 11.98
N GLY A 297 0.83 -13.29 13.16
CA GLY A 297 -0.33 -13.82 13.86
C GLY A 297 -1.35 -12.73 14.23
N ASP A 298 -0.84 -11.55 14.58
CA ASP A 298 -1.64 -10.38 14.95
C ASP A 298 -2.54 -9.91 13.80
N VAL A 299 -1.95 -9.64 12.63
CA VAL A 299 -2.70 -9.12 11.48
C VAL A 299 -3.61 -10.18 10.85
N LEU A 300 -3.23 -11.46 10.89
CA LEU A 300 -4.08 -12.55 10.43
C LEU A 300 -5.31 -12.70 11.34
N GLY A 301 -5.09 -12.71 12.65
CA GLY A 301 -6.15 -12.83 13.65
C GLY A 301 -7.13 -11.65 13.59
N GLU A 302 -6.62 -10.42 13.52
CA GLU A 302 -7.44 -9.21 13.36
C GLU A 302 -8.32 -9.27 12.12
N GLU A 303 -7.75 -9.70 10.99
CA GLU A 303 -8.49 -9.80 9.74
C GLU A 303 -9.59 -10.88 9.79
N MET A 304 -9.34 -12.00 10.46
CA MET A 304 -10.35 -13.04 10.66
C MET A 304 -11.51 -12.52 11.51
N VAL A 305 -11.22 -11.80 12.59
CA VAL A 305 -12.23 -11.16 13.44
C VAL A 305 -13.08 -10.19 12.61
N ARG A 306 -12.46 -9.39 11.74
CA ARG A 306 -13.17 -8.48 10.83
C ARG A 306 -14.11 -9.21 9.88
N LEU A 307 -13.65 -10.28 9.24
CA LEU A 307 -14.47 -11.08 8.31
C LEU A 307 -15.67 -11.72 9.03
N ILE A 308 -15.45 -12.28 10.22
CA ILE A 308 -16.50 -12.93 11.01
C ILE A 308 -17.56 -11.93 11.48
N ALA A 309 -17.17 -10.71 11.84
CA ALA A 309 -18.09 -9.65 12.24
C ALA A 309 -18.90 -9.08 11.05
N GLY A 310 -18.66 -9.53 9.82
CA GLY A 310 -19.25 -8.96 8.60
C GLY A 310 -18.84 -7.51 8.37
N GLY A 311 -17.77 -7.05 9.03
CA GLY A 311 -17.33 -5.66 9.01
C GLY A 311 -16.73 -5.30 7.66
N ALA A 312 -17.28 -4.29 6.98
CA ALA A 312 -16.57 -3.65 5.88
C ALA A 312 -15.24 -3.05 6.40
N MET A 313 -14.24 -2.98 5.53
CA MET A 313 -13.04 -2.17 5.80
C MET A 313 -13.49 -0.77 6.21
N LYS A 314 -13.11 -0.32 7.41
CA LYS A 314 -13.40 1.04 7.87
C LYS A 314 -12.61 2.03 7.00
N GLY A 315 -13.18 3.22 6.78
CA GLY A 315 -12.43 4.34 6.22
C GLY A 315 -11.32 4.79 7.16
N SER A 316 -10.50 5.72 6.70
CA SER A 316 -9.43 6.31 7.52
C SER A 316 -9.99 6.93 8.80
N GLU A 317 -9.37 6.62 9.95
CA GLU A 317 -9.66 7.30 11.22
C GLU A 317 -8.95 8.67 11.29
N GLU A 318 -7.80 8.81 10.61
CA GLU A 318 -6.98 10.03 10.62
C GLU A 318 -7.51 11.10 9.65
N HIS A 319 -8.04 10.66 8.51
CA HIS A 319 -8.51 11.49 7.40
C HIS A 319 -9.92 11.07 6.94
N PRO A 320 -10.94 11.09 7.82
CA PRO A 320 -12.25 10.58 7.48
C PRO A 320 -12.99 11.53 6.51
N GLY A 321 -13.62 10.95 5.49
CA GLY A 321 -14.53 11.65 4.58
C GLY A 321 -16.00 11.28 4.81
N PRO A 322 -16.96 12.03 4.23
CA PRO A 322 -18.36 11.64 4.21
C PRO A 322 -18.55 10.25 3.59
N ILE A 323 -19.32 9.40 4.26
CA ILE A 323 -19.76 8.13 3.68
C ILE A 323 -20.90 8.42 2.72
N ALA A 324 -20.69 8.09 1.45
CA ALA A 324 -21.67 8.32 0.42
C ALA A 324 -22.65 7.15 0.29
N THR A 325 -23.88 7.51 -0.04
CA THR A 325 -24.92 6.52 -0.29
C THR A 325 -24.60 5.69 -1.55
N ARG A 326 -24.68 4.35 -1.41
CA ARG A 326 -24.52 3.41 -2.53
C ARG A 326 -25.64 3.61 -3.56
N GLY A 327 -25.30 3.47 -4.84
CA GLY A 327 -26.28 3.62 -5.92
C GLY A 327 -25.83 2.95 -7.21
N THR A 328 -26.61 3.14 -8.27
CA THR A 328 -26.35 2.61 -9.62
C THR A 328 -26.15 3.72 -10.66
N THR A 329 -26.25 4.99 -10.26
CA THR A 329 -26.03 6.19 -11.07
C THR A 329 -24.68 6.84 -10.74
N ALA A 330 -24.33 7.91 -11.45
CA ALA A 330 -23.03 8.58 -11.38
C ALA A 330 -21.87 7.61 -11.67
N THR A 331 -20.82 7.63 -10.86
CA THR A 331 -19.61 6.79 -10.98
C THR A 331 -19.89 5.29 -10.90
N ALA A 332 -20.95 4.87 -10.21
CA ALA A 332 -21.31 3.45 -10.04
C ALA A 332 -21.70 2.78 -11.37
N ARG A 333 -22.08 3.57 -12.38
CA ARG A 333 -22.36 3.05 -13.73
C ARG A 333 -21.18 2.31 -14.34
N TRP A 334 -19.95 2.69 -13.97
CA TRP A 334 -18.73 2.16 -14.58
C TRP A 334 -17.82 1.42 -13.61
N ALA A 335 -17.85 1.74 -12.32
CA ALA A 335 -16.88 1.22 -11.33
C ALA A 335 -16.74 -0.31 -11.39
N GLY A 336 -17.84 -1.06 -11.34
CA GLY A 336 -17.80 -2.53 -11.36
C GLY A 336 -17.29 -3.12 -12.68
N GLN A 337 -17.66 -2.51 -13.81
CA GLN A 337 -17.28 -2.98 -15.14
C GLN A 337 -15.82 -2.67 -15.46
N LEU A 338 -15.37 -1.45 -15.16
CA LEU A 338 -13.97 -1.06 -15.27
C LEU A 338 -13.10 -1.91 -14.35
N PHE A 339 -13.56 -2.14 -13.11
CA PHE A 339 -12.85 -3.01 -12.19
C PHE A 339 -12.68 -4.40 -12.81
N ALA A 340 -13.75 -5.03 -13.27
CA ALA A 340 -13.70 -6.36 -13.91
C ALA A 340 -12.81 -6.41 -15.17
N GLY A 341 -12.77 -5.34 -15.96
CA GLY A 341 -11.97 -5.26 -17.20
C GLY A 341 -10.49 -4.90 -17.01
N TYR A 342 -10.10 -4.42 -15.83
CA TYR A 342 -8.73 -4.01 -15.52
C TYR A 342 -7.85 -5.21 -15.18
N ASP A 343 -6.68 -5.30 -15.81
CA ASP A 343 -5.71 -6.38 -15.61
C ASP A 343 -4.51 -5.89 -14.75
N PRO A 344 -4.47 -6.18 -13.44
CA PRO A 344 -3.41 -5.72 -12.56
C PRO A 344 -2.01 -6.24 -12.97
N ALA A 345 -1.92 -7.41 -13.59
CA ALA A 345 -0.62 -7.94 -14.03
C ALA A 345 -0.03 -7.08 -15.15
N ARG A 346 -0.84 -6.62 -16.10
CA ARG A 346 -0.40 -5.73 -17.20
C ARG A 346 0.02 -4.34 -16.72
N ALA A 347 -0.69 -3.80 -15.74
CA ALA A 347 -0.27 -2.57 -15.07
C ALA A 347 1.12 -2.79 -14.48
N PHE A 348 1.30 -3.87 -13.71
CA PHE A 348 2.55 -4.18 -13.03
C PHE A 348 3.73 -4.42 -13.98
N GLU A 349 3.53 -5.03 -15.15
CA GLU A 349 4.58 -5.12 -16.18
C GLU A 349 5.13 -3.73 -16.58
N THR A 350 4.25 -2.73 -16.68
CA THR A 350 4.63 -1.37 -17.05
C THR A 350 5.33 -0.68 -15.87
N ILE A 351 4.85 -0.92 -14.64
CA ILE A 351 5.46 -0.40 -13.41
C ILE A 351 6.87 -0.97 -13.23
N GLU A 352 7.04 -2.29 -13.35
CA GLU A 352 8.34 -2.97 -13.26
C GLU A 352 9.31 -2.49 -14.34
N PHE A 353 8.80 -2.29 -15.57
CA PHE A 353 9.62 -1.73 -16.64
C PHE A 353 10.14 -0.33 -16.27
N ALA A 354 9.26 0.56 -15.80
CA ALA A 354 9.63 1.92 -15.41
C ALA A 354 10.53 1.94 -14.16
N ASP A 355 10.24 1.17 -13.11
CA ASP A 355 11.08 1.02 -11.91
C ASP A 355 12.49 0.52 -12.24
N GLY A 356 12.66 -0.21 -13.34
CA GLY A 356 13.98 -0.61 -13.83
C GLY A 356 14.92 0.55 -14.19
N TRP A 357 14.39 1.78 -14.30
CA TRP A 357 15.09 2.96 -14.77
C TRP A 357 15.17 4.09 -13.74
N TYR A 358 16.14 4.98 -13.93
CA TYR A 358 16.17 6.31 -13.33
C TYR A 358 15.68 7.26 -14.40
N ARG A 359 14.57 7.95 -14.19
CA ARG A 359 13.78 8.56 -15.29
C ARG A 359 13.82 10.09 -15.28
N GLU A 360 14.98 10.72 -15.08
CA GLU A 360 15.04 12.19 -15.21
C GLU A 360 14.67 12.66 -16.61
N PRO A 361 14.07 13.86 -16.74
CA PRO A 361 13.56 14.35 -18.02
C PRO A 361 14.58 14.26 -19.15
N GLY A 362 14.16 13.65 -20.27
CA GLY A 362 14.97 13.47 -21.49
C GLY A 362 16.10 12.43 -21.39
N ASN A 363 16.35 11.85 -20.21
CA ASN A 363 17.39 10.85 -20.03
C ASN A 363 16.99 9.49 -20.66
N GLU A 364 17.92 8.53 -20.70
CA GLU A 364 17.64 7.23 -21.35
C GLU A 364 16.44 6.47 -20.74
N GLY A 365 16.25 6.56 -19.43
CA GLY A 365 15.20 5.87 -18.70
C GLY A 365 13.82 6.50 -18.90
N PHE A 366 13.75 7.84 -18.89
CA PHE A 366 12.55 8.60 -19.19
C PHE A 366 12.06 8.30 -20.61
N GLU A 367 12.98 8.35 -21.57
CA GLU A 367 12.69 8.13 -22.98
C GLU A 367 12.30 6.68 -23.27
N ALA A 368 12.98 5.70 -22.65
CA ALA A 368 12.60 4.29 -22.74
C ALA A 368 11.19 4.05 -22.19
N THR A 369 10.82 4.74 -21.10
CA THR A 369 9.48 4.63 -20.50
C THR A 369 8.41 5.23 -21.41
N LEU A 370 8.66 6.40 -22.00
CA LEU A 370 7.75 6.99 -22.98
C LEU A 370 7.58 6.12 -24.23
N ASP A 371 8.67 5.54 -24.74
CA ASP A 371 8.60 4.64 -25.90
C ASP A 371 7.81 3.37 -25.59
N HIS A 372 7.96 2.82 -24.38
CA HIS A 372 7.16 1.69 -23.90
C HIS A 372 5.67 2.02 -23.86
N LEU A 373 5.30 3.21 -23.34
CA LEU A 373 3.91 3.69 -23.34
C LEU A 373 3.38 3.87 -24.76
N LEU A 374 4.14 4.51 -25.64
CA LEU A 374 3.76 4.74 -27.04
C LEU A 374 3.48 3.43 -27.78
N GLU A 375 4.30 2.40 -27.55
CA GLU A 375 4.07 1.07 -28.11
C GLU A 375 2.75 0.46 -27.63
N ARG A 376 2.48 0.50 -26.31
CA ARG A 376 1.25 -0.03 -25.72
C ARG A 376 0.00 0.77 -26.15
N LEU A 377 0.10 2.09 -26.26
CA LEU A 377 -0.97 2.95 -26.76
C LEU A 377 -1.32 2.62 -28.23
N LYS A 378 -0.31 2.48 -29.09
CA LYS A 378 -0.51 2.07 -30.49
C LYS A 378 -1.16 0.68 -30.59
N LYS A 379 -0.72 -0.27 -29.77
CA LYS A 379 -1.36 -1.61 -29.66
C LYS A 379 -2.81 -1.54 -29.19
N SER A 380 -3.18 -0.49 -28.46
CA SER A 380 -4.56 -0.23 -28.02
C SER A 380 -5.39 0.53 -29.06
N GLY A 381 -4.83 0.84 -30.24
CA GLY A 381 -5.53 1.50 -31.35
C GLY A 381 -5.27 3.00 -31.49
N PHE A 382 -4.54 3.63 -30.56
CA PHE A 382 -4.24 5.05 -30.64
C PHE A 382 -3.36 5.39 -31.86
N GLY A 383 -3.72 6.46 -32.57
CA GLY A 383 -3.10 6.89 -33.82
C GLY A 383 -3.62 6.18 -35.08
N THR A 384 -4.59 5.26 -34.95
CA THR A 384 -5.16 4.52 -36.10
C THR A 384 -6.65 4.81 -36.35
N ASP A 385 -7.36 5.30 -35.34
CA ASP A 385 -8.77 5.72 -35.39
C ASP A 385 -8.83 7.21 -35.03
N ASP A 386 -9.58 8.01 -35.79
CA ASP A 386 -9.75 9.45 -35.52
C ASP A 386 -10.31 9.75 -34.12
N ARG A 387 -10.98 8.76 -33.51
CA ARG A 387 -11.51 8.83 -32.15
C ARG A 387 -10.48 8.47 -31.08
N LEU A 388 -9.33 7.92 -31.45
CA LEU A 388 -8.22 7.55 -30.57
C LEU A 388 -6.94 8.27 -31.04
N GLN A 389 -6.81 9.54 -30.66
CA GLN A 389 -5.71 10.39 -31.10
C GLN A 389 -4.46 10.19 -30.23
N LEU A 390 -3.29 10.18 -30.86
CA LEU A 390 -2.00 10.08 -30.18
C LEU A 390 -1.10 11.22 -30.62
N GLU A 391 -0.52 11.91 -29.66
CA GLU A 391 0.39 13.02 -29.90
C GLU A 391 1.63 12.90 -29.01
N VAL A 392 2.78 13.32 -29.56
CA VAL A 392 4.02 13.54 -28.83
C VAL A 392 4.38 15.00 -29.03
N ILE A 393 4.25 15.78 -27.96
CA ILE A 393 4.56 17.21 -27.96
C ILE A 393 6.03 17.35 -27.57
N GLU A 394 6.82 17.97 -28.44
CA GLU A 394 8.24 18.25 -28.20
C GLU A 394 8.43 19.73 -27.84
N THR A 395 9.15 19.98 -26.75
CA THR A 395 9.53 21.35 -26.33
C THR A 395 11.02 21.42 -25.98
N PRO A 396 11.66 22.60 -26.06
CA PRO A 396 13.06 22.74 -25.66
C PRO A 396 13.26 22.46 -24.15
N MET A 397 14.29 21.71 -23.79
CA MET A 397 14.71 21.56 -22.40
C MET A 397 15.45 22.80 -21.90
N ARG A 398 15.32 23.10 -20.59
CA ARG A 398 16.05 24.21 -19.93
C ARG A 398 17.51 23.89 -19.63
N SER A 399 17.81 22.61 -19.48
CA SER A 399 19.13 22.05 -19.18
C SER A 399 19.28 20.75 -19.96
N PRO A 400 20.51 20.30 -20.27
CA PRO A 400 20.72 19.00 -20.89
C PRO A 400 20.16 17.87 -20.03
N ALA A 401 19.71 16.79 -20.66
CA ALA A 401 19.24 15.60 -19.97
C ALA A 401 20.37 14.99 -19.14
N TRP A 402 20.12 14.78 -17.85
CA TRP A 402 21.12 14.26 -16.90
C TRP A 402 20.90 12.77 -16.65
N THR A 403 21.95 11.96 -16.82
CA THR A 403 21.90 10.51 -16.60
C THR A 403 22.98 10.06 -15.63
N PRO A 404 22.63 9.49 -14.45
CA PRO A 404 23.59 8.87 -13.56
C PRO A 404 23.96 7.48 -14.08
N LYS A 405 25.23 7.26 -14.45
CA LYS A 405 25.70 5.98 -15.01
C LYS A 405 26.23 5.04 -13.94
N SER A 406 27.04 5.56 -13.02
CA SER A 406 27.55 4.80 -11.87
C SER A 406 28.00 5.72 -10.76
N ALA A 407 27.98 5.22 -9.51
CA ALA A 407 28.71 5.83 -8.42
C ALA A 407 29.12 4.80 -7.36
N SER A 408 30.14 5.15 -6.59
CA SER A 408 30.56 4.39 -5.41
C SER A 408 31.09 5.31 -4.32
N LEU A 409 30.75 4.98 -3.07
CA LEU A 409 31.32 5.55 -1.87
C LEU A 409 32.08 4.45 -1.13
N VAL A 410 33.39 4.65 -0.96
CA VAL A 410 34.29 3.69 -0.32
C VAL A 410 34.95 4.33 0.88
N MET A 411 34.83 3.70 2.05
CA MET A 411 35.57 4.07 3.25
C MET A 411 36.93 3.36 3.27
N LYS A 412 37.97 4.12 3.60
CA LYS A 412 39.36 3.68 3.65
C LYS A 412 39.91 3.93 5.05
N GLN A 413 40.45 2.87 5.65
CA GLN A 413 41.06 2.90 6.97
C GLN A 413 42.48 2.34 6.88
N THR A 414 43.38 2.87 7.69
CA THR A 414 44.76 2.37 7.78
C THR A 414 44.75 0.90 8.20
N ASP A 415 45.50 0.07 7.47
CA ASP A 415 45.68 -1.37 7.72
C ASP A 415 44.37 -2.22 7.68
N GLN A 416 43.31 -1.70 7.06
CA GLN A 416 42.07 -2.45 6.82
C GLN A 416 41.72 -2.45 5.32
N PRO A 417 41.03 -3.48 4.82
CA PRO A 417 40.56 -3.50 3.43
C PRO A 417 39.51 -2.40 3.19
N ASP A 418 39.53 -1.82 1.99
CA ASP A 418 38.54 -0.84 1.53
C ASP A 418 37.11 -1.38 1.71
N GLN A 419 36.27 -0.63 2.42
CA GLN A 419 34.87 -0.97 2.63
C GLN A 419 33.99 -0.17 1.69
N THR A 420 33.28 -0.85 0.78
CA THR A 420 32.25 -0.19 -0.04
C THR A 420 31.00 0.04 0.80
N LEU A 421 30.65 1.30 1.02
CA LEU A 421 29.47 1.69 1.76
C LEU A 421 28.25 1.77 0.85
N LEU A 422 28.39 2.44 -0.30
CA LEU A 422 27.33 2.60 -1.29
C LEU A 422 27.89 2.37 -2.69
N ARG A 423 27.07 1.82 -3.59
CA ARG A 423 27.42 1.61 -5.00
C ARG A 423 26.19 1.38 -5.87
N PHE A 424 26.19 1.96 -7.07
CA PHE A 424 25.38 1.53 -8.19
C PHE A 424 26.19 1.51 -9.48
N HIS A 425 25.85 0.59 -10.38
CA HIS A 425 26.47 0.44 -11.70
C HIS A 425 25.43 0.47 -12.85
N ASN A 426 24.15 0.61 -12.50
CA ASN A 426 23.02 0.82 -13.39
C ASN A 426 21.81 1.28 -12.57
N SER A 427 20.73 1.61 -13.26
CA SER A 427 19.47 2.11 -12.68
C SER A 427 18.67 1.08 -11.88
N ARG A 428 18.98 -0.22 -11.94
CA ARG A 428 18.30 -1.25 -11.12
C ARG A 428 18.89 -1.40 -9.73
N ALA A 429 20.13 -0.96 -9.53
CA ALA A 429 20.82 -1.10 -8.26
C ALA A 429 20.13 -0.32 -7.13
N PRO A 430 20.23 -0.79 -5.87
CA PRO A 430 19.51 -0.23 -4.73
C PRO A 430 19.92 1.22 -4.40
N HIS A 431 21.20 1.58 -4.58
CA HIS A 431 21.73 2.90 -4.21
C HIS A 431 21.63 3.95 -5.33
N ARG A 432 20.75 3.76 -6.32
CA ARG A 432 20.69 4.61 -7.53
C ARG A 432 20.42 6.09 -7.23
N THR A 433 19.79 6.42 -6.10
CA THR A 433 19.47 7.79 -5.68
C THR A 433 20.62 8.50 -4.95
N MET A 434 21.79 7.85 -4.76
CA MET A 434 22.91 8.46 -4.04
C MET A 434 23.50 9.68 -4.73
N LEU A 435 23.24 9.89 -6.03
CA LEU A 435 23.56 11.14 -6.70
C LEU A 435 22.30 12.00 -6.77
N PRO A 436 22.30 13.21 -6.21
CA PRO A 436 21.21 14.14 -6.45
C PRO A 436 21.23 14.56 -7.92
N VAL A 437 20.05 14.84 -8.48
CA VAL A 437 19.88 15.30 -9.85
C VAL A 437 20.79 16.51 -10.12
N HIS A 438 21.47 16.48 -11.27
CA HIS A 438 22.50 17.44 -11.69
C HIS A 438 23.85 17.39 -10.95
N ALA A 439 24.11 16.40 -10.10
CA ALA A 439 25.46 16.17 -9.57
C ALA A 439 26.46 15.90 -10.71
N PRO A 440 27.72 16.37 -10.61
CA PRO A 440 28.72 16.17 -11.64
C PRO A 440 29.39 14.80 -11.54
N SER A 441 30.09 14.40 -12.61
CA SER A 441 31.09 13.34 -12.53
C SER A 441 32.20 13.77 -11.58
N CYS A 442 32.71 12.86 -10.76
CA CYS A 442 33.79 13.15 -9.82
C CYS A 442 34.63 11.91 -9.51
N ASP A 443 35.86 12.17 -9.06
CA ASP A 443 36.77 11.19 -8.48
C ASP A 443 37.54 11.94 -7.39
N VAL A 444 36.99 11.92 -6.18
CA VAL A 444 37.52 12.70 -5.05
C VAL A 444 37.68 11.81 -3.84
N GLU A 445 38.70 12.12 -3.05
CA GLU A 445 38.98 11.44 -1.79
C GLU A 445 39.43 12.47 -0.75
N GLY A 446 38.94 12.33 0.48
CA GLY A 446 39.33 13.21 1.57
C GLY A 446 39.04 12.61 2.95
N PRO A 447 39.65 13.17 4.00
CA PRO A 447 39.31 12.84 5.38
C PRO A 447 37.89 13.31 5.73
N LEU A 448 37.26 12.65 6.69
CA LEU A 448 35.93 12.99 7.16
C LEU A 448 35.94 14.27 8.02
N CYS A 449 34.93 15.12 7.85
CA CYS A 449 34.66 16.24 8.75
C CYS A 449 33.15 16.35 9.01
N PHE A 450 32.75 16.37 10.28
CA PHE A 450 31.34 16.44 10.71
C PHE A 450 30.95 17.81 11.25
N ASP A 451 31.92 18.65 11.58
CA ASP A 451 31.73 20.00 12.09
C ASP A 451 32.12 21.00 11.00
N LEU A 452 31.18 21.84 10.59
CA LEU A 452 31.43 22.84 9.56
C LEU A 452 32.55 23.80 9.98
N ASP A 453 32.70 24.12 11.26
CA ASP A 453 33.70 25.08 11.74
C ASP A 453 35.12 24.52 11.74
N GLN A 454 35.25 23.19 11.77
CA GLN A 454 36.53 22.48 11.71
C GLN A 454 36.93 22.07 10.29
N LEU A 455 36.04 22.29 9.32
CA LEU A 455 36.21 21.86 7.93
C LEU A 455 37.43 22.54 7.27
N LYS A 456 38.37 21.72 6.80
CA LYS A 456 39.58 22.15 6.09
C LYS A 456 39.44 21.89 4.59
N LYS A 457 40.31 22.56 3.83
CA LYS A 457 40.41 22.35 2.39
C LYS A 457 40.78 20.90 2.09
N GLY A 458 40.00 20.24 1.23
CA GLY A 458 40.19 18.83 0.84
C GLY A 458 39.43 17.82 1.70
N ASP A 459 38.79 18.24 2.78
CA ASP A 459 37.95 17.36 3.62
C ASP A 459 36.64 17.01 2.90
N VAL A 460 36.04 15.89 3.26
CA VAL A 460 34.68 15.51 2.88
C VAL A 460 33.74 15.86 4.04
N PHE A 461 32.83 16.79 3.79
CA PHE A 461 31.88 17.24 4.81
C PHE A 461 30.68 16.29 4.88
N VAL A 462 30.46 15.68 6.05
CA VAL A 462 29.33 14.75 6.30
C VAL A 462 28.32 15.40 7.22
N THR A 463 27.05 15.40 6.81
CA THR A 463 25.99 16.14 7.51
C THR A 463 24.62 15.48 7.31
N ASP A 464 23.63 15.91 8.09
CA ASP A 464 22.20 15.64 7.92
C ASP A 464 21.44 16.88 7.40
N ARG A 465 22.15 17.99 7.19
CA ARG A 465 21.58 19.26 6.70
C ARG A 465 21.13 19.15 5.25
N SER A 466 20.21 20.05 4.88
CA SER A 466 19.75 20.14 3.50
C SER A 466 20.88 20.39 2.51
N ILE A 467 20.87 19.61 1.43
CA ILE A 467 22.04 19.50 0.54
C ILE A 467 22.43 20.84 -0.07
N GLY A 468 21.44 21.64 -0.48
CA GLY A 468 21.68 22.96 -1.04
C GLY A 468 22.38 23.94 -0.09
N ARG A 469 22.10 23.88 1.23
CA ARG A 469 22.78 24.72 2.23
C ARG A 469 24.16 24.15 2.56
N ALA A 470 24.25 22.84 2.78
CA ALA A 470 25.50 22.15 3.07
C ALA A 470 26.56 22.38 1.98
N MET A 471 26.18 22.27 0.71
CA MET A 471 27.08 22.52 -0.42
C MET A 471 27.61 23.96 -0.46
N ARG A 472 26.75 24.97 -0.24
CA ARG A 472 27.19 26.37 -0.24
C ARG A 472 28.26 26.61 0.83
N ASP A 473 28.00 26.14 2.04
CA ASP A 473 28.90 26.35 3.18
C ASP A 473 30.21 25.59 2.98
N ALA A 474 30.15 24.30 2.63
CA ALA A 474 31.33 23.45 2.46
C ALA A 474 32.22 23.88 1.29
N ARG A 475 31.60 24.28 0.17
CA ARG A 475 32.34 24.79 -1.00
C ARG A 475 33.12 26.06 -0.67
N SER A 476 32.56 26.95 0.15
CA SER A 476 33.24 28.19 0.56
C SER A 476 34.52 27.93 1.39
N LYS A 477 34.59 26.78 2.08
CA LYS A 477 35.75 26.35 2.87
C LYS A 477 36.72 25.42 2.11
N GLY A 478 36.42 25.11 0.85
CA GLY A 478 37.29 24.30 -0.02
C GLY A 478 37.22 22.80 0.22
N ALA A 479 36.09 22.28 0.73
CA ALA A 479 35.84 20.84 0.84
C ALA A 479 35.98 20.12 -0.52
N ALA A 480 36.34 18.83 -0.48
CA ALA A 480 36.41 17.98 -1.66
C ALA A 480 35.02 17.47 -2.09
N ALA A 481 34.13 17.20 -1.13
CA ALA A 481 32.77 16.76 -1.39
C ALA A 481 31.85 17.04 -0.19
N VAL A 482 30.54 16.90 -0.40
CA VAL A 482 29.52 16.82 0.66
C VAL A 482 28.78 15.50 0.60
N LEU A 483 28.60 14.86 1.75
CA LEU A 483 27.71 13.72 1.94
C LEU A 483 26.57 14.15 2.87
N SER A 484 25.32 14.01 2.43
CA SER A 484 24.15 14.32 3.27
C SER A 484 23.27 13.11 3.51
N SER A 485 22.88 12.88 4.77
CA SER A 485 21.89 11.88 5.17
C SER A 485 20.51 12.50 5.45
N GLN A 486 20.24 13.68 4.91
CA GLN A 486 18.95 14.34 5.10
C GLN A 486 17.82 13.42 4.63
N LEU A 487 16.86 13.19 5.50
CA LEU A 487 15.56 12.58 5.20
C LEU A 487 14.45 13.57 5.59
N ALA A 488 13.23 13.37 5.07
CA ALA A 488 12.05 14.10 5.51
C ALA A 488 11.51 13.51 6.82
N ASP A 489 10.88 14.32 7.67
CA ASP A 489 10.44 13.89 9.01
C ASP A 489 9.40 12.76 8.98
N PHE A 490 8.65 12.63 7.87
CA PHE A 490 7.65 11.58 7.68
C PHE A 490 8.21 10.26 7.11
N THR A 491 9.52 10.17 6.83
CA THR A 491 10.14 8.92 6.33
C THR A 491 10.39 7.89 7.44
N VAL A 492 9.63 7.90 8.53
CA VAL A 492 9.77 6.96 9.64
C VAL A 492 9.00 5.68 9.35
N ASP A 493 9.63 4.53 9.61
CA ASP A 493 9.03 3.21 9.41
C ASP A 493 7.73 3.06 10.24
N PRO A 494 6.56 2.83 9.59
CA PRO A 494 5.27 2.77 10.27
C PRO A 494 5.13 1.56 11.20
N SER A 495 5.98 0.53 11.06
CA SER A 495 5.98 -0.64 11.94
C SER A 495 6.69 -0.40 13.29
N GLY A 496 7.28 0.79 13.48
CA GLY A 496 8.19 1.08 14.59
C GLY A 496 9.60 0.49 14.40
N GLY A 497 9.87 -0.09 13.23
CA GLY A 497 11.18 -0.64 12.87
C GLY A 497 12.19 0.42 12.41
N ASP A 498 13.33 -0.05 11.88
CA ASP A 498 14.46 0.81 11.49
C ASP A 498 14.73 0.82 9.97
N ARG A 499 13.77 0.38 9.13
CA ARG A 499 13.93 0.29 7.67
C ARG A 499 14.36 1.61 7.04
N HIS A 500 13.82 2.72 7.54
CA HIS A 500 14.12 4.06 7.09
C HIS A 500 15.59 4.48 7.24
N LEU A 501 16.35 3.86 8.16
CA LEU A 501 17.76 4.16 8.34
C LEU A 501 18.64 3.72 7.15
N ASP A 502 18.10 2.90 6.25
CA ASP A 502 18.72 2.49 4.99
C ASP A 502 18.27 3.34 3.79
N ALA A 503 17.36 4.29 3.99
CA ALA A 503 16.87 5.17 2.95
C ALA A 503 17.91 6.21 2.50
N ILE A 504 18.03 6.41 1.20
CA ILE A 504 18.85 7.46 0.57
C ILE A 504 17.92 8.39 -0.19
N HIS A 505 17.81 9.62 0.28
CA HIS A 505 16.92 10.63 -0.28
C HIS A 505 17.23 10.93 -1.75
N TYR A 506 16.18 10.87 -2.58
CA TYR A 506 16.18 11.42 -3.93
C TYR A 506 16.05 12.95 -3.83
N SER A 507 17.00 13.67 -4.39
CA SER A 507 17.07 15.13 -4.27
C SER A 507 17.69 15.74 -5.52
N SER A 508 17.71 17.07 -5.60
CA SER A 508 18.31 17.81 -6.71
C SER A 508 19.26 18.90 -6.21
N VAL A 509 20.25 19.21 -7.04
CA VAL A 509 21.16 20.33 -6.82
C VAL A 509 21.16 21.26 -8.01
N ARG A 510 21.60 22.50 -7.83
CA ARG A 510 21.88 23.36 -8.98
C ARG A 510 23.04 22.73 -9.74
N SER A 511 22.90 22.61 -11.06
CA SER A 511 23.97 22.13 -11.94
C SER A 511 25.29 22.86 -11.63
N GLY A 512 26.35 22.09 -11.39
CA GLY A 512 27.64 22.66 -11.02
C GLY A 512 28.70 21.64 -10.64
N ASP A 513 29.96 22.09 -10.67
CA ASP A 513 31.18 21.25 -10.57
C ASP A 513 31.56 20.79 -9.15
N PHE A 514 30.62 20.76 -8.20
CA PHE A 514 30.94 20.42 -6.82
C PHE A 514 30.48 18.99 -6.48
N PRO A 515 31.41 18.06 -6.16
CA PRO A 515 31.08 16.68 -5.81
C PRO A 515 30.15 16.59 -4.60
N VAL A 516 29.09 15.80 -4.75
CA VAL A 516 28.04 15.65 -3.74
C VAL A 516 27.37 14.29 -3.87
N ALA A 517 27.00 13.70 -2.73
CA ALA A 517 26.18 12.49 -2.69
C ALA A 517 25.21 12.51 -1.51
N MET A 518 24.08 11.83 -1.68
CA MET A 518 23.15 11.46 -0.62
C MET A 518 23.58 10.10 -0.05
N ILE A 519 23.51 9.95 1.27
CA ILE A 519 23.83 8.72 2.01
C ILE A 519 22.68 8.35 2.94
N SER A 520 22.63 7.12 3.43
CA SER A 520 21.62 6.75 4.43
C SER A 520 22.04 7.16 5.85
N PRO A 521 21.09 7.34 6.80
CA PRO A 521 21.41 7.54 8.21
C PRO A 521 22.35 6.45 8.77
N ARG A 522 22.21 5.19 8.35
CA ARG A 522 23.08 4.10 8.78
C ARG A 522 24.51 4.25 8.25
N VAL A 523 24.66 4.69 7.00
CA VAL A 523 25.98 5.02 6.43
C VAL A 523 26.60 6.21 7.17
N HIS A 524 25.80 7.24 7.47
CA HIS A 524 26.27 8.38 8.28
C HIS A 524 26.80 7.90 9.64
N GLN A 525 26.03 7.08 10.35
CA GLN A 525 26.44 6.53 11.64
C GLN A 525 27.73 5.70 11.53
N THR A 526 27.84 4.85 10.50
CA THR A 526 29.06 4.09 10.22
C THR A 526 30.27 4.99 10.04
N LEU A 527 30.13 6.13 9.35
CA LEU A 527 31.21 7.10 9.18
C LEU A 527 31.56 7.81 10.50
N ARG A 528 30.58 8.13 11.36
CA ARG A 528 30.83 8.74 12.68
C ARG A 528 31.59 7.82 13.63
N GLU A 529 31.37 6.52 13.54
CA GLU A 529 32.09 5.51 14.32
C GLU A 529 33.56 5.36 13.87
N HIS A 530 33.90 5.89 12.69
CA HIS A 530 35.24 5.83 12.11
C HIS A 530 35.75 7.22 11.71
N PRO A 531 35.88 8.18 12.65
CA PRO A 531 36.17 9.58 12.34
C PRO A 531 37.56 9.80 11.71
N GLU A 532 38.50 8.88 11.93
CA GLU A 532 39.85 8.93 11.34
C GLU A 532 39.91 8.34 9.92
N ALA A 533 38.79 7.81 9.41
CA ALA A 533 38.73 7.24 8.07
C ALA A 533 38.75 8.33 6.98
N ARG A 534 39.11 7.91 5.77
CA ARG A 534 38.94 8.68 4.55
C ARG A 534 37.81 8.07 3.72
N VAL A 535 37.18 8.88 2.89
CA VAL A 535 36.17 8.41 1.95
C VAL A 535 36.53 8.80 0.53
N ALA A 536 36.37 7.86 -0.39
CA ALA A 536 36.49 8.07 -1.83
C ALA A 536 35.09 8.05 -2.46
N LEU A 537 34.72 9.15 -3.10
CA LEU A 537 33.50 9.29 -3.89
C LEU A 537 33.88 9.31 -5.37
N LYS A 538 33.38 8.34 -6.12
CA LYS A 538 33.53 8.26 -7.57
C LYS A 538 32.16 8.23 -8.22
N ALA A 539 31.93 9.10 -9.19
CA ALA A 539 30.67 9.19 -9.92
C ALA A 539 30.92 9.42 -11.41
N VAL A 540 30.11 8.77 -12.24
CA VAL A 540 30.08 8.97 -13.68
C VAL A 540 28.65 9.34 -14.06
N VAL A 541 28.48 10.54 -14.61
CA VAL A 541 27.23 11.05 -15.17
C VAL A 541 27.42 11.41 -16.63
N GLN A 542 26.33 11.38 -17.39
CA GLN A 542 26.27 11.77 -18.79
C GLN A 542 25.24 12.87 -18.98
N PHE A 543 25.53 13.79 -19.92
CA PHE A 543 24.62 14.85 -20.34
C PHE A 543 24.35 14.73 -21.83
N ASP A 544 23.09 14.83 -22.23
CA ASP A 544 22.66 14.75 -23.62
C ASP A 544 21.74 15.93 -23.98
N GLU A 545 21.94 16.53 -25.16
CA GLU A 545 21.08 17.61 -25.67
C GLU A 545 19.89 17.02 -26.43
N ARG A 546 18.68 17.22 -25.92
CA ARG A 546 17.45 16.60 -26.46
C ARG A 546 16.23 17.50 -26.20
N PRO A 547 15.15 17.40 -27.00
CA PRO A 547 13.88 18.00 -26.62
C PRO A 547 13.24 17.22 -25.46
N LEU A 548 12.39 17.90 -24.69
CA LEU A 548 11.49 17.27 -23.74
C LEU A 548 10.26 16.76 -24.49
N ARG A 549 9.92 15.48 -24.32
CA ARG A 549 8.72 14.86 -24.87
C ARG A 549 7.61 14.78 -23.82
N THR A 550 6.39 15.15 -24.23
CA THR A 550 5.14 14.89 -23.49
C THR A 550 4.23 14.03 -24.38
N VAL A 551 3.79 12.87 -23.88
CA VAL A 551 2.88 11.98 -24.60
C VAL A 551 1.45 12.27 -24.19
N VAL A 552 0.57 12.48 -25.17
CA VAL A 552 -0.86 12.71 -24.97
C VAL A 552 -1.67 11.72 -25.79
N ALA A 553 -2.47 10.90 -25.12
CA ALA A 553 -3.44 10.00 -25.76
C ALA A 553 -4.85 10.52 -25.50
N THR A 554 -5.67 10.71 -26.52
CA THR A 554 -7.02 11.29 -26.39
C THR A 554 -8.09 10.37 -26.96
N ILE A 555 -9.05 9.97 -26.11
CA ILE A 555 -10.33 9.41 -26.53
C ILE A 555 -11.23 10.60 -26.89
N VAL A 556 -11.54 10.78 -28.17
CA VAL A 556 -12.30 11.94 -28.66
C VAL A 556 -13.79 11.76 -28.39
N GLY A 557 -14.41 12.75 -27.74
CA GLY A 557 -15.83 12.71 -27.39
C GLY A 557 -16.77 12.70 -28.60
N ARG A 558 -17.94 12.05 -28.48
CA ARG A 558 -18.90 11.90 -29.59
C ARG A 558 -19.87 13.08 -29.78
N LYS A 559 -20.03 13.93 -28.75
CA LYS A 559 -21.02 15.03 -28.75
C LYS A 559 -20.37 16.39 -28.64
N ILE A 560 -19.37 16.52 -27.76
CA ILE A 560 -18.69 17.77 -27.43
C ILE A 560 -17.17 17.49 -27.48
N PRO A 561 -16.61 17.19 -28.66
CA PRO A 561 -15.21 16.77 -28.80
C PRO A 561 -14.18 17.85 -28.40
N ASP A 562 -14.61 19.12 -28.40
CA ASP A 562 -13.76 20.29 -28.10
C ASP A 562 -13.64 20.56 -26.59
N GLU A 563 -14.37 19.85 -25.74
CA GLU A 563 -14.14 19.84 -24.29
C GLU A 563 -13.41 18.56 -23.88
N VAL A 564 -12.53 18.67 -22.87
CA VAL A 564 -11.68 17.57 -22.44
C VAL A 564 -11.56 17.46 -20.93
N VAL A 565 -11.56 16.21 -20.45
CA VAL A 565 -11.14 15.84 -19.09
C VAL A 565 -9.70 15.33 -19.17
N ALA A 566 -8.80 15.91 -18.37
CA ALA A 566 -7.38 15.54 -18.38
C ALA A 566 -7.02 14.59 -17.23
N LEU A 567 -6.19 13.58 -17.50
CA LEU A 567 -5.55 12.75 -16.48
C LEU A 567 -4.04 12.80 -16.68
N ALA A 568 -3.31 13.12 -15.62
CA ALA A 568 -1.87 13.31 -15.64
C ALA A 568 -1.17 12.27 -14.78
N ALA A 569 -0.14 11.61 -15.33
CA ALA A 569 0.77 10.73 -14.60
C ALA A 569 2.21 11.03 -15.02
N HIS A 570 3.02 11.63 -14.13
CA HIS A 570 4.40 11.96 -14.48
C HIS A 570 5.28 10.71 -14.57
N VAL A 571 6.27 10.79 -15.47
CA VAL A 571 7.24 9.72 -15.75
C VAL A 571 8.55 9.97 -15.02
N GLN A 572 8.85 11.24 -14.74
CA GLN A 572 10.01 11.65 -13.96
C GLN A 572 9.99 10.99 -12.57
N GLU A 573 11.16 10.94 -11.92
CA GLU A 573 11.49 10.20 -10.68
C GLU A 573 12.10 8.80 -10.92
N PRO A 574 12.90 8.27 -9.97
CA PRO A 574 13.37 6.89 -9.99
C PRO A 574 12.48 5.92 -9.20
N GLY A 575 11.43 6.35 -8.51
CA GLY A 575 10.64 5.49 -7.62
C GLY A 575 9.64 4.57 -8.34
N ALA A 576 9.09 3.60 -7.60
CA ALA A 576 8.12 2.65 -8.12
C ALA A 576 6.68 3.04 -7.76
N VAL A 577 6.45 3.41 -6.50
CA VAL A 577 5.23 4.09 -6.06
C VAL A 577 5.19 5.46 -6.71
N ASP A 578 6.29 6.23 -6.60
CA ASP A 578 6.45 7.57 -7.15
C ASP A 578 7.43 7.61 -8.35
N ASN A 579 6.96 7.63 -9.60
CA ASN A 579 5.57 7.48 -10.01
C ASN A 579 5.39 6.43 -11.13
N ALA A 580 6.20 5.36 -11.09
CA ALA A 580 5.98 4.25 -12.02
C ALA A 580 4.55 3.66 -11.86
N SER A 581 3.98 3.70 -10.65
CA SER A 581 2.63 3.23 -10.33
C SER A 581 1.54 4.04 -11.05
N GLY A 582 1.64 5.37 -11.10
CA GLY A 582 0.77 6.25 -11.90
C GLY A 582 0.91 5.97 -13.39
N VAL A 583 2.15 5.85 -13.88
CA VAL A 583 2.44 5.56 -15.29
C VAL A 583 1.79 4.25 -15.75
N GLY A 584 2.08 3.14 -15.06
CA GLY A 584 1.56 1.82 -15.41
C GLY A 584 0.08 1.67 -15.11
N GLY A 585 -0.38 2.26 -14.00
CA GLY A 585 -1.77 2.24 -13.60
C GLY A 585 -2.70 2.93 -14.61
N GLN A 586 -2.32 4.15 -15.02
CA GLN A 586 -3.03 4.91 -16.04
C GLN A 586 -3.01 4.21 -17.40
N MET A 587 -1.86 3.67 -17.84
CA MET A 587 -1.75 2.95 -19.11
C MET A 587 -2.72 1.76 -19.20
N GLU A 588 -2.81 0.94 -18.15
CA GLU A 588 -3.75 -0.17 -18.12
C GLU A 588 -5.21 0.29 -17.99
N GLY A 589 -5.46 1.39 -17.27
CA GLY A 589 -6.77 2.05 -17.22
C GLY A 589 -7.25 2.48 -18.61
N VAL A 590 -6.36 3.08 -19.41
CA VAL A 590 -6.64 3.49 -20.79
C VAL A 590 -6.96 2.28 -21.66
N ARG A 591 -6.14 1.23 -21.61
CA ARG A 591 -6.34 0.02 -22.39
C ARG A 591 -7.67 -0.66 -22.05
N SER A 592 -7.96 -0.84 -20.77
CA SER A 592 -9.21 -1.47 -20.31
C SER A 592 -10.45 -0.67 -20.71
N LEU A 593 -10.39 0.66 -20.60
CA LEU A 593 -11.47 1.54 -21.08
C LEU A 593 -11.68 1.42 -22.59
N VAL A 594 -10.62 1.51 -23.41
CA VAL A 594 -10.74 1.40 -24.87
C VAL A 594 -11.32 0.05 -25.29
N MET A 595 -10.93 -1.04 -24.63
CA MET A 595 -11.54 -2.35 -24.87
C MET A 595 -13.04 -2.37 -24.55
N ALA A 596 -13.44 -1.84 -23.38
CA ALA A 596 -14.84 -1.79 -22.99
C ALA A 596 -15.68 -0.94 -23.97
N LEU A 597 -15.13 0.18 -24.44
CA LEU A 597 -15.74 1.00 -25.48
C LEU A 597 -15.91 0.23 -26.80
N GLY A 598 -14.87 -0.48 -27.24
CA GLY A 598 -14.91 -1.28 -28.47
C GLY A 598 -15.92 -2.44 -28.41
N LYS A 599 -16.09 -3.05 -27.24
CA LYS A 599 -17.09 -4.09 -26.98
C LYS A 599 -18.50 -3.55 -26.75
N LYS A 600 -18.69 -2.22 -26.71
CA LYS A 600 -19.95 -1.54 -26.35
C LYS A 600 -20.45 -1.91 -24.96
N GLU A 601 -19.51 -2.29 -24.11
CA GLU A 601 -19.69 -2.54 -22.69
C GLU A 601 -19.89 -1.21 -21.95
N ILE A 602 -19.12 -0.18 -22.33
CA ILE A 602 -19.28 1.22 -21.91
C ILE A 602 -19.59 2.06 -23.15
N GLU A 603 -20.48 3.05 -23.03
CA GLU A 603 -20.74 3.99 -24.13
C GLU A 603 -19.56 4.93 -24.38
N TRP A 604 -19.35 5.26 -25.66
CA TRP A 604 -18.37 6.29 -26.04
C TRP A 604 -18.67 7.63 -25.35
N PRO A 605 -17.67 8.32 -24.77
CA PRO A 605 -17.95 9.46 -23.93
C PRO A 605 -18.44 10.68 -24.72
N ALA A 606 -19.24 11.53 -24.09
CA ALA A 606 -19.79 12.72 -24.73
C ALA A 606 -18.70 13.77 -25.01
N ARG A 607 -17.83 14.03 -24.02
CA ARG A 607 -16.64 14.88 -24.09
C ARG A 607 -15.37 14.04 -24.26
N SER A 608 -14.28 14.66 -24.67
CA SER A 608 -13.01 13.98 -24.82
C SER A 608 -12.37 13.68 -23.46
N ILE A 609 -11.52 12.66 -23.41
CA ILE A 609 -10.67 12.33 -22.26
C ILE A 609 -9.23 12.25 -22.76
N SER A 610 -8.32 13.03 -22.18
CA SER A 610 -6.89 13.02 -22.50
C SER A 610 -6.07 12.46 -21.35
N PHE A 611 -5.13 11.59 -21.68
CA PHE A 611 -4.18 10.97 -20.77
C PHE A 611 -2.79 11.48 -21.11
N ILE A 612 -2.07 11.99 -20.11
CA ILE A 612 -0.84 12.77 -20.25
C ILE A 612 0.28 12.10 -19.47
N TRP A 613 1.45 11.93 -20.10
CA TRP A 613 2.67 11.42 -19.49
C TRP A 613 3.89 12.28 -19.88
N GLY A 614 4.77 12.55 -18.91
CA GLY A 614 5.92 13.43 -19.12
C GLY A 614 6.58 13.90 -17.82
N ASP A 615 7.27 15.05 -17.87
CA ASP A 615 7.98 15.65 -16.73
C ASP A 615 7.04 16.41 -15.79
N GLU A 616 7.11 16.13 -14.49
CA GLU A 616 6.28 16.78 -13.48
C GLU A 616 6.76 18.22 -13.21
N MET A 617 5.93 19.25 -13.11
CA MET A 617 4.56 19.42 -13.57
C MET A 617 4.57 20.10 -14.96
N THR A 618 5.71 20.03 -15.64
CA THR A 618 5.98 20.67 -16.92
C THR A 618 5.04 20.14 -18.01
N MET A 619 4.75 18.83 -18.00
CA MET A 619 3.86 18.19 -18.96
C MET A 619 2.44 18.76 -18.93
N SER A 620 1.90 19.08 -17.74
CA SER A 620 0.57 19.66 -17.60
C SER A 620 0.51 21.08 -18.13
N ARG A 621 1.58 21.87 -17.95
CA ARG A 621 1.70 23.20 -18.55
C ARG A 621 1.78 23.11 -20.08
N ILE A 622 2.62 22.21 -20.59
CA ILE A 622 2.74 21.94 -22.03
C ILE A 622 1.39 21.53 -22.62
N PHE A 623 0.66 20.62 -21.96
CA PHE A 623 -0.66 20.17 -22.40
C PHE A 623 -1.65 21.34 -22.46
N LEU A 624 -1.74 22.16 -21.41
CA LEU A 624 -2.68 23.29 -21.38
C LEU A 624 -2.34 24.37 -22.41
N ASP A 625 -1.05 24.60 -22.69
CA ASP A 625 -0.62 25.57 -23.70
C ASP A 625 -0.77 25.05 -25.14
N HIS A 626 -0.69 23.73 -25.33
CA HIS A 626 -0.78 23.09 -26.65
C HIS A 626 -2.22 22.71 -27.04
N SER A 627 -3.02 22.25 -26.06
CA SER A 627 -4.35 21.73 -26.32
C SER A 627 -5.29 22.81 -26.86
N LYS A 628 -5.93 22.51 -27.99
CA LYS A 628 -7.01 23.34 -28.55
C LYS A 628 -8.36 23.07 -27.87
N ARG A 629 -8.45 22.02 -27.07
CA ARG A 629 -9.67 21.64 -26.35
C ARG A 629 -9.75 22.40 -25.04
N LYS A 630 -10.95 22.86 -24.69
CA LYS A 630 -11.21 23.45 -23.39
C LYS A 630 -11.15 22.37 -22.32
N THR A 631 -10.15 22.42 -21.46
CA THR A 631 -10.04 21.51 -20.31
C THR A 631 -11.08 21.90 -19.27
N ILE A 632 -11.97 20.98 -18.90
CA ILE A 632 -13.09 21.25 -17.98
C ILE A 632 -12.90 20.67 -16.58
N ALA A 633 -12.04 19.66 -16.45
CA ALA A 633 -11.60 19.09 -15.18
C ALA A 633 -10.29 18.32 -15.40
N ALA A 634 -9.52 18.12 -14.33
CA ALA A 634 -8.31 17.30 -14.35
C ALA A 634 -8.16 16.41 -13.11
N PHE A 635 -7.45 15.31 -13.26
CA PHE A 635 -7.15 14.37 -12.19
C PHE A 635 -5.66 14.00 -12.25
N SER A 636 -4.94 14.12 -11.13
CA SER A 636 -3.56 13.62 -11.02
C SER A 636 -3.56 12.16 -10.55
N ALA A 637 -2.82 11.32 -11.27
CA ALA A 637 -2.59 9.92 -11.01
C ALA A 637 -1.16 9.76 -10.50
N ASP A 638 -0.96 10.11 -9.23
CA ASP A 638 0.34 10.13 -8.58
C ASP A 638 0.33 9.24 -7.34
N MET A 639 1.41 8.48 -7.13
CA MET A 639 1.57 7.51 -6.03
C MET A 639 0.38 6.53 -5.88
N ILE A 640 -0.24 6.07 -6.98
CA ILE A 640 -1.53 5.36 -6.94
C ILE A 640 -1.48 3.87 -6.60
N GLY A 641 -0.46 3.38 -5.89
CA GLY A 641 -0.28 1.95 -5.68
C GLY A 641 0.46 1.51 -4.43
N ALA A 642 0.66 2.38 -3.44
CA ALA A 642 1.45 2.02 -2.27
C ALA A 642 0.78 0.88 -1.47
N SER A 643 1.60 -0.10 -1.06
CA SER A 643 1.15 -1.19 -0.19
C SER A 643 1.05 -0.69 1.25
N GLN A 644 -0.17 -0.57 1.77
CA GLN A 644 -0.40 -0.10 3.15
C GLN A 644 0.42 -0.89 4.19
N GLY A 645 0.53 -2.22 4.04
CA GLY A 645 1.32 -3.04 4.96
C GLY A 645 2.81 -2.73 4.91
N MET A 646 3.34 -2.42 3.72
CA MET A 646 4.76 -2.13 3.53
C MET A 646 5.11 -0.68 3.86
N THR A 647 4.31 0.28 3.41
CA THR A 647 4.60 1.72 3.45
C THR A 647 3.88 2.48 4.56
N GLY A 648 2.78 1.94 5.09
CA GLY A 648 1.87 2.64 6.00
C GLY A 648 0.87 3.56 5.28
N ALA A 649 1.07 3.81 3.98
CA ALA A 649 0.28 4.75 3.22
C ALA A 649 -1.15 4.23 2.98
N ILE A 650 -2.13 5.13 3.08
CA ILE A 650 -3.53 4.85 2.77
C ILE A 650 -3.94 5.57 1.49
N ALA A 651 -4.98 5.10 0.82
CA ALA A 651 -5.51 5.78 -0.36
C ALA A 651 -6.20 7.08 0.06
N LEU A 652 -5.72 8.21 -0.45
CA LEU A 652 -6.20 9.55 -0.14
C LEU A 652 -6.74 10.26 -1.37
N LEU A 653 -7.83 10.99 -1.15
CA LEU A 653 -8.29 12.07 -2.01
C LEU A 653 -7.80 13.41 -1.43
N GLU A 654 -6.89 14.06 -2.13
CA GLU A 654 -6.65 15.49 -1.93
C GLU A 654 -7.69 16.28 -2.75
N ARG A 655 -8.54 17.01 -2.05
CA ARG A 655 -9.64 17.76 -2.67
C ARG A 655 -9.12 19.00 -3.39
N SER A 656 -9.89 19.51 -4.35
CA SER A 656 -9.69 20.88 -4.85
C SER A 656 -9.79 21.90 -3.70
N PRO A 657 -9.15 23.08 -3.79
CA PRO A 657 -9.27 24.13 -2.80
C PRO A 657 -10.73 24.43 -2.43
N ASP A 658 -11.04 24.20 -1.16
CA ASP A 658 -12.34 24.39 -0.54
C ASP A 658 -12.17 25.11 0.82
N PRO A 659 -13.25 25.48 1.52
CA PRO A 659 -13.13 26.20 2.78
C PRO A 659 -12.31 25.45 3.86
N GLY A 660 -12.24 24.12 3.79
CA GLY A 660 -11.44 23.28 4.69
C GLY A 660 -9.94 23.49 4.52
N ALA A 661 -9.48 23.85 3.32
CA ALA A 661 -8.06 24.15 3.07
C ALA A 661 -7.65 25.55 3.55
N MET A 662 -8.63 26.47 3.72
CA MET A 662 -8.38 27.77 4.34
C MET A 662 -8.46 27.72 5.86
N ARG A 663 -9.43 26.97 6.39
CA ARG A 663 -9.66 26.82 7.81
C ARG A 663 -10.05 25.38 8.14
N VAL A 664 -9.02 24.62 8.50
CA VAL A 664 -9.12 23.22 8.88
C VAL A 664 -9.87 23.10 10.20
N LEU A 665 -11.01 22.41 10.17
CA LEU A 665 -11.81 22.06 11.34
C LEU A 665 -12.04 20.55 11.36
N PRO A 666 -11.93 19.88 12.52
CA PRO A 666 -12.22 18.45 12.60
C PRO A 666 -13.60 18.11 11.98
N PRO A 667 -13.69 17.06 11.17
CA PRO A 667 -12.70 16.00 11.10
C PRO A 667 -11.62 16.19 10.02
N ASP A 668 -11.53 17.36 9.37
CA ASP A 668 -10.40 17.64 8.48
C ASP A 668 -9.08 17.69 9.24
N SER A 669 -8.06 17.18 8.57
CA SER A 669 -6.66 17.22 8.99
C SER A 669 -5.80 17.27 7.73
N HIS A 670 -4.69 18.02 7.81
CA HIS A 670 -3.63 17.92 6.82
C HIS A 670 -2.78 16.69 7.10
N THR A 671 -2.23 16.11 6.04
CA THR A 671 -1.21 15.08 6.13
C THR A 671 0.11 15.70 6.64
N PRO A 672 1.12 14.89 6.99
CA PRO A 672 2.47 15.37 7.28
C PRO A 672 3.15 16.16 6.15
N TRP A 673 2.67 16.07 4.90
CA TRP A 673 3.13 16.91 3.80
C TRP A 673 2.84 18.40 4.07
N GLY A 674 1.70 18.68 4.71
CA GLY A 674 1.37 19.96 5.31
C GLY A 674 0.38 20.79 4.50
N SER A 675 0.17 22.03 4.92
CA SER A 675 -0.82 22.92 4.33
C SER A 675 -0.22 23.87 3.30
N GLY A 676 -0.75 23.86 2.08
CA GLY A 676 -0.52 24.93 1.11
C GLY A 676 -1.21 26.24 1.53
N ARG A 677 -0.81 27.37 0.93
CA ARG A 677 -1.44 28.67 1.21
C ARG A 677 -2.69 28.87 0.35
N VAL A 678 -3.88 28.80 0.96
CA VAL A 678 -5.17 29.05 0.29
C VAL A 678 -5.77 30.39 0.70
N ARG A 679 -6.29 31.16 -0.26
CA ARG A 679 -7.06 32.39 -0.05
C ARG A 679 -8.47 32.20 -0.59
N GLU A 680 -9.38 33.09 -0.18
CA GLU A 680 -10.78 33.06 -0.64
C GLU A 680 -10.90 33.16 -2.17
N SER A 681 -10.00 33.90 -2.83
CA SER A 681 -9.94 34.01 -4.29
C SER A 681 -9.58 32.69 -5.00
N ASP A 682 -8.99 31.75 -4.28
CA ASP A 682 -8.58 30.45 -4.79
C ASP A 682 -9.73 29.41 -4.67
N LEU A 683 -10.83 29.78 -3.99
CA LEU A 683 -12.01 28.92 -3.84
C LEU A 683 -12.89 28.99 -5.09
N HIS A 684 -12.83 27.93 -5.88
CA HIS A 684 -13.67 27.76 -7.07
C HIS A 684 -14.58 26.54 -6.89
N PRO A 685 -15.84 26.75 -6.43
CA PRO A 685 -16.76 25.65 -6.18
C PRO A 685 -16.97 24.77 -7.40
N SER A 686 -16.76 23.46 -7.22
CA SER A 686 -16.95 22.47 -8.28
C SER A 686 -17.28 21.11 -7.67
N GLY A 687 -17.89 20.23 -8.47
CA GLY A 687 -18.26 18.89 -8.03
C GLY A 687 -17.17 17.83 -8.19
N VAL A 688 -15.94 18.20 -8.59
CA VAL A 688 -14.90 17.22 -8.96
C VAL A 688 -14.46 16.37 -7.76
N SER A 689 -14.30 16.97 -6.57
CA SER A 689 -13.99 16.23 -5.33
C SER A 689 -15.12 15.26 -4.95
N ILE A 690 -16.38 15.67 -5.15
CA ILE A 690 -17.55 14.82 -4.87
C ILE A 690 -17.57 13.61 -5.81
N ILE A 691 -17.32 13.82 -7.10
CA ILE A 691 -17.22 12.74 -8.10
C ILE A 691 -16.08 11.79 -7.75
N ALA A 692 -14.89 12.32 -7.42
CA ALA A 692 -13.73 11.53 -7.05
C ALA A 692 -13.98 10.64 -5.83
N ARG A 693 -14.59 11.20 -4.78
CA ARG A 693 -14.98 10.44 -3.58
C ARG A 693 -15.96 9.32 -3.90
N LEU A 694 -17.02 9.61 -4.66
CA LEU A 694 -18.00 8.61 -5.08
C LEU A 694 -17.32 7.47 -5.86
N ALA A 695 -16.37 7.79 -6.74
CA ALA A 695 -15.62 6.77 -7.48
C ALA A 695 -14.80 5.86 -6.57
N MET A 696 -14.06 6.40 -5.59
CA MET A 696 -13.27 5.59 -4.63
C MET A 696 -14.17 4.67 -3.79
N GLN A 697 -15.35 5.15 -3.40
CA GLN A 697 -16.33 4.36 -2.62
C GLN A 697 -17.05 3.31 -3.48
N ASP A 698 -17.39 3.62 -4.73
CA ASP A 698 -17.98 2.66 -5.66
C ASP A 698 -16.99 1.54 -6.03
N VAL A 699 -15.71 1.87 -6.16
CA VAL A 699 -14.65 0.87 -6.31
C VAL A 699 -14.46 0.02 -5.06
N ALA A 700 -14.58 0.61 -3.87
CA ALA A 700 -14.59 -0.16 -2.63
C ALA A 700 -15.73 -1.20 -2.63
N ALA A 701 -16.92 -0.83 -3.10
CA ALA A 701 -18.06 -1.73 -3.24
C ALA A 701 -17.88 -2.79 -4.35
N ALA A 702 -17.13 -2.47 -5.41
CA ALA A 702 -16.81 -3.40 -6.50
C ALA A 702 -15.63 -4.35 -6.18
N SER A 703 -14.93 -4.15 -5.06
CA SER A 703 -13.78 -4.93 -4.61
C SER A 703 -14.05 -5.53 -3.22
N ASN A 704 -13.00 -5.93 -2.50
CA ASN A 704 -13.08 -6.32 -1.07
C ASN A 704 -12.99 -5.13 -0.10
N GLY A 705 -13.30 -3.92 -0.57
CA GLY A 705 -13.02 -2.69 0.15
C GLY A 705 -11.52 -2.36 0.18
N TRP A 706 -11.22 -1.25 0.85
CA TRP A 706 -9.88 -0.71 1.14
C TRP A 706 -10.03 0.47 2.11
N VAL A 707 -8.93 0.87 2.76
CA VAL A 707 -8.92 2.06 3.62
C VAL A 707 -8.77 3.29 2.73
N ILE A 708 -9.79 4.15 2.76
CA ILE A 708 -9.82 5.42 2.03
C ILE A 708 -9.96 6.59 3.00
N GLY A 709 -9.28 7.68 2.70
CA GLY A 709 -9.44 8.95 3.39
C GLY A 709 -9.48 10.13 2.41
N GLU A 710 -9.73 11.30 2.95
CA GLU A 710 -9.62 12.56 2.22
C GLU A 710 -9.08 13.67 3.11
N HIS A 711 -8.40 14.63 2.50
CA HIS A 711 -7.86 15.79 3.21
C HIS A 711 -8.09 17.08 2.40
N PRO A 712 -8.00 18.25 3.04
CA PRO A 712 -7.98 19.52 2.32
C PRO A 712 -6.77 19.62 1.38
N TRP A 713 -6.86 20.52 0.39
CA TRP A 713 -5.79 20.78 -0.56
C TRP A 713 -4.45 21.12 0.13
N GLU A 714 -3.38 20.51 -0.35
CA GLU A 714 -2.00 20.70 0.14
C GLU A 714 -1.07 21.16 -0.99
N GLY A 715 -1.36 20.70 -2.21
CA GLY A 715 -0.58 20.93 -3.41
C GLY A 715 0.60 19.96 -3.53
N GLY A 716 1.37 20.13 -4.60
CA GLY A 716 2.63 19.38 -4.79
C GLY A 716 2.67 18.46 -6.01
N SER A 717 1.57 18.31 -6.76
CA SER A 717 1.51 17.48 -7.97
C SER A 717 0.81 18.21 -9.13
N ASP A 718 0.71 17.57 -10.29
CA ASP A 718 0.18 18.14 -11.54
C ASP A 718 -1.19 18.84 -11.42
N HIS A 719 -2.04 18.46 -10.46
CA HIS A 719 -3.34 19.11 -10.23
C HIS A 719 -3.21 20.61 -9.96
N ASP A 720 -2.14 21.06 -9.33
CA ASP A 720 -1.89 22.48 -9.05
C ASP A 720 -1.71 23.31 -10.32
N VAL A 721 -1.18 22.73 -11.40
CA VAL A 721 -1.04 23.42 -12.69
C VAL A 721 -2.42 23.72 -13.28
N PHE A 722 -3.34 22.75 -13.18
CA PHE A 722 -4.72 22.91 -13.64
C PHE A 722 -5.47 23.92 -12.78
N LEU A 723 -5.36 23.82 -11.45
CA LEU A 723 -5.94 24.77 -10.51
C LEU A 723 -5.45 26.20 -10.77
N GLY A 724 -4.15 26.38 -10.99
CA GLY A 724 -3.55 27.67 -11.33
C GLY A 724 -4.03 28.27 -12.66
N ARG A 725 -4.68 27.47 -13.52
CA ARG A 725 -5.33 27.90 -14.77
C ARG A 725 -6.85 27.96 -14.65
N GLY A 726 -7.40 27.85 -13.43
CA GLY A 726 -8.84 27.89 -13.16
C GLY A 726 -9.60 26.63 -13.56
N VAL A 727 -8.91 25.52 -13.81
CA VAL A 727 -9.50 24.22 -14.12
C VAL A 727 -9.67 23.45 -12.81
N PRO A 728 -10.90 22.99 -12.45
CA PRO A 728 -11.10 22.13 -11.29
C PRO A 728 -10.26 20.86 -11.38
N ALA A 729 -9.45 20.59 -10.35
CA ALA A 729 -8.59 19.41 -10.34
C ALA A 729 -8.37 18.85 -8.93
N ILE A 730 -8.09 17.55 -8.86
CA ILE A 730 -7.82 16.81 -7.62
C ILE A 730 -6.59 15.92 -7.79
N LEU A 731 -6.06 15.46 -6.65
CA LEU A 731 -5.02 14.44 -6.59
C LEU A 731 -5.59 13.20 -5.87
N MET A 732 -5.44 12.04 -6.51
CA MET A 732 -5.66 10.74 -5.90
C MET A 732 -4.29 10.10 -5.72
N TRP A 733 -3.91 9.81 -4.47
CA TRP A 733 -2.56 9.35 -4.11
C TRP A 733 -2.56 8.43 -2.88
N HIS A 734 -1.41 7.84 -2.56
CA HIS A 734 -1.22 7.13 -1.29
C HIS A 734 -0.21 7.87 -0.42
N PHE A 735 -0.64 8.23 0.79
CA PHE A 735 0.21 8.90 1.78
C PHE A 735 -0.29 8.55 3.20
N THR A 736 0.51 8.57 4.26
CA THR A 736 1.96 8.85 4.35
C THR A 736 2.79 7.63 3.99
N ASP A 737 3.64 7.74 2.96
CA ASP A 737 4.59 6.70 2.55
C ASP A 737 5.99 7.01 3.10
N PHE A 738 6.50 6.16 3.99
CA PHE A 738 7.83 6.38 4.58
C PHE A 738 8.99 6.24 3.56
N ALA A 739 8.75 5.59 2.42
CA ALA A 739 9.74 5.39 1.36
C ALA A 739 9.73 6.52 0.31
N TYR A 740 8.76 7.44 0.37
CA TYR A 740 8.58 8.55 -0.57
C TYR A 740 9.88 9.36 -0.77
N HIS A 741 10.22 9.64 -2.03
CA HIS A 741 11.49 10.26 -2.45
C HIS A 741 12.75 9.59 -1.85
N THR A 742 12.80 8.26 -1.76
CA THR A 742 14.01 7.56 -1.29
C THR A 742 14.42 6.38 -2.17
N SER A 743 15.63 5.86 -1.95
CA SER A 743 16.09 4.60 -2.56
C SER A 743 15.23 3.38 -2.23
N LEU A 744 14.41 3.46 -1.17
CA LEU A 744 13.53 2.37 -0.74
C LEU A 744 12.25 2.31 -1.56
N ASP A 745 11.85 3.40 -2.24
CA ASP A 745 10.72 3.36 -3.16
C ASP A 745 11.06 2.46 -4.35
N ARG A 746 10.49 1.26 -4.33
CA ARG A 746 10.82 0.11 -5.16
C ARG A 746 9.59 -0.73 -5.38
N LEU A 747 9.65 -1.57 -6.40
CA LEU A 747 8.55 -2.46 -6.81
C LEU A 747 7.94 -3.27 -5.65
N SER A 748 8.73 -3.62 -4.62
CA SER A 748 8.25 -4.30 -3.41
C SER A 748 7.28 -3.51 -2.54
N HIS A 749 7.19 -2.19 -2.73
CA HIS A 749 6.26 -1.30 -2.04
C HIS A 749 4.97 -1.05 -2.83
N VAL A 750 4.87 -1.57 -4.05
CA VAL A 750 3.66 -1.44 -4.88
C VAL A 750 2.74 -2.63 -4.66
N ASP A 751 1.47 -2.38 -4.32
CA ASP A 751 0.40 -3.39 -4.32
C ASP A 751 -0.42 -3.28 -5.62
N PRO A 752 -0.37 -4.28 -6.51
CA PRO A 752 -1.11 -4.23 -7.78
C PRO A 752 -2.63 -4.13 -7.59
N ARG A 753 -3.16 -4.57 -6.44
CA ARG A 753 -4.59 -4.43 -6.12
C ARG A 753 -4.94 -2.99 -5.78
N MET A 754 -4.03 -2.24 -5.15
CA MET A 754 -4.21 -0.80 -4.89
C MET A 754 -4.12 0.00 -6.20
N VAL A 755 -3.15 -0.34 -7.06
CA VAL A 755 -3.02 0.21 -8.42
C VAL A 755 -4.33 0.06 -9.21
N ARG A 756 -4.92 -1.14 -9.23
CA ARG A 756 -6.22 -1.39 -9.89
C ARG A 756 -7.32 -0.51 -9.32
N ARG A 757 -7.47 -0.46 -7.99
CA ARG A 757 -8.54 0.30 -7.34
C ARG A 757 -8.44 1.80 -7.65
N MET A 758 -7.27 2.42 -7.48
CA MET A 758 -7.06 3.84 -7.78
C MET A 758 -7.23 4.15 -9.26
N SER A 759 -6.64 3.33 -10.14
CA SER A 759 -6.77 3.53 -11.59
C SER A 759 -8.23 3.48 -12.04
N VAL A 760 -9.01 2.53 -11.50
CA VAL A 760 -10.45 2.43 -11.80
C VAL A 760 -11.21 3.63 -11.24
N ALA A 761 -10.88 4.10 -10.04
CA ALA A 761 -11.50 5.30 -9.46
C ALA A 761 -11.24 6.55 -10.32
N LEU A 762 -10.01 6.72 -10.82
CA LEU A 762 -9.64 7.79 -11.75
C LEU A 762 -10.43 7.69 -13.07
N MET A 763 -10.50 6.50 -13.69
CA MET A 763 -11.26 6.29 -14.93
C MET A 763 -12.77 6.56 -14.73
N ALA A 764 -13.35 6.07 -13.64
CA ALA A 764 -14.76 6.30 -13.33
C ALA A 764 -15.05 7.78 -13.07
N SER A 765 -14.14 8.50 -12.40
CA SER A 765 -14.24 9.95 -12.18
C SER A 765 -14.19 10.72 -13.50
N ALA A 766 -13.27 10.34 -14.38
CA ALA A 766 -13.14 10.96 -15.69
C ALA A 766 -14.40 10.74 -16.56
N LEU A 767 -14.96 9.53 -16.56
CA LEU A 767 -16.20 9.23 -17.27
C LEU A 767 -17.42 9.96 -16.69
N ALA A 768 -17.47 10.13 -15.36
CA ALA A 768 -18.53 10.89 -14.70
C ALA A 768 -18.57 12.35 -15.14
N VAL A 769 -17.40 12.96 -15.37
CA VAL A 769 -17.30 14.32 -15.93
C VAL A 769 -17.50 14.35 -17.44
N ALA A 770 -16.94 13.36 -18.17
CA ALA A 770 -16.99 13.34 -19.63
C ALA A 770 -18.37 12.94 -20.18
N SER A 771 -19.18 12.20 -19.41
CA SER A 771 -20.46 11.62 -19.85
C SER A 771 -21.55 11.64 -18.76
N PRO A 772 -21.82 12.80 -18.15
CA PRO A 772 -22.85 12.94 -17.12
C PRO A 772 -24.25 12.72 -17.72
N GLN A 773 -25.16 12.17 -16.93
CA GLN A 773 -26.58 12.04 -17.27
C GLN A 773 -27.46 12.82 -16.27
N PRO A 774 -28.65 13.30 -16.68
CA PRO A 774 -29.58 13.97 -15.77
C PRO A 774 -29.88 13.16 -14.50
N ASP A 775 -30.02 11.84 -14.62
CA ASP A 775 -30.30 10.93 -13.50
C ASP A 775 -29.14 10.80 -12.49
N ASP A 776 -27.91 11.22 -12.86
CA ASP A 776 -26.77 11.26 -11.94
C ASP A 776 -26.93 12.40 -10.91
N LEU A 777 -27.69 13.45 -11.26
CA LEU A 777 -27.77 14.68 -10.46
C LEU A 777 -28.32 14.44 -9.05
N GLN A 778 -29.28 13.53 -8.90
CA GLN A 778 -29.88 13.22 -7.59
C GLN A 778 -28.82 12.67 -6.62
N ARG A 779 -27.97 11.75 -7.10
CA ARG A 779 -26.91 11.16 -6.27
C ARG A 779 -25.83 12.17 -5.91
N TYR A 780 -25.48 13.05 -6.85
CA TYR A 780 -24.57 14.15 -6.59
C TYR A 780 -25.10 15.16 -5.57
N GLN A 781 -26.39 15.50 -5.63
CA GLN A 781 -27.03 16.38 -4.65
C GLN A 781 -27.01 15.77 -3.26
N GLN A 782 -27.31 14.47 -3.15
CA GLN A 782 -27.21 13.74 -1.89
C GLN A 782 -25.79 13.78 -1.32
N ALA A 783 -24.76 13.54 -2.14
CA ALA A 783 -23.37 13.58 -1.70
C ALA A 783 -22.92 14.99 -1.27
N ILE A 784 -23.43 16.05 -1.92
CA ILE A 784 -23.22 17.44 -1.47
C ILE A 784 -23.93 17.70 -0.14
N ASP A 785 -25.12 17.14 0.08
CA ASP A 785 -25.83 17.30 1.34
C ASP A 785 -25.11 16.62 2.50
N GLU A 786 -24.51 15.45 2.25
CA GLU A 786 -23.64 14.74 3.20
C GLU A 786 -22.39 15.57 3.53
N GLU A 787 -21.71 16.14 2.52
CA GLU A 787 -20.59 17.07 2.70
C GLU A 787 -21.00 18.28 3.56
N ARG A 788 -22.06 18.97 3.13
CA ARG A 788 -22.57 20.17 3.77
C ARG A 788 -22.92 19.91 5.23
N THR A 789 -23.58 18.79 5.52
CA THR A 789 -23.98 18.41 6.89
C THR A 789 -22.75 18.21 7.76
N LEU A 790 -21.75 17.46 7.28
CA LEU A 790 -20.53 17.20 8.03
C LEU A 790 -19.79 18.50 8.36
N ARG A 791 -19.59 19.37 7.37
CA ARG A 791 -18.75 20.57 7.53
C ARG A 791 -19.45 21.71 8.25
N ILE A 792 -20.76 21.86 8.09
CA ILE A 792 -21.53 22.82 8.89
C ILE A 792 -21.56 22.39 10.36
N ALA A 793 -21.72 21.09 10.65
CA ALA A 793 -21.66 20.60 12.03
C ALA A 793 -20.30 20.90 12.68
N ALA A 794 -19.20 20.66 11.96
CA ALA A 794 -17.85 21.03 12.40
C ALA A 794 -17.71 22.53 12.69
N ALA A 795 -18.19 23.39 11.77
CA ALA A 795 -18.17 24.84 11.95
C ALA A 795 -19.03 25.30 13.14
N ASP A 796 -20.23 24.74 13.31
CA ASP A 796 -21.10 25.03 14.45
C ASP A 796 -20.46 24.61 15.79
N GLN A 797 -19.81 23.44 15.83
CA GLN A 797 -19.07 22.98 17.01
C GLN A 797 -17.88 23.90 17.35
N ALA A 798 -17.19 24.42 16.33
CA ALA A 798 -16.12 25.39 16.49
C ALA A 798 -16.60 26.84 16.74
N GLN A 799 -17.93 27.08 16.71
CA GLN A 799 -18.54 28.41 16.77
C GLN A 799 -18.04 29.35 15.67
N ASP A 800 -17.74 28.80 14.49
CA ASP A 800 -17.17 29.51 13.36
C ASP A 800 -18.25 29.83 12.30
N SER A 801 -18.86 31.01 12.44
CA SER A 801 -19.91 31.48 11.52
C SER A 801 -19.40 31.80 10.11
N GLU A 802 -18.11 32.11 9.97
CA GLU A 802 -17.48 32.42 8.69
C GLU A 802 -17.28 31.12 7.89
N SER A 803 -16.65 30.09 8.49
CA SER A 803 -16.52 28.78 7.86
C SER A 803 -17.87 28.18 7.51
N LYS A 804 -18.87 28.31 8.39
CA LYS A 804 -20.24 27.87 8.10
C LYS A 804 -20.79 28.52 6.84
N LYS A 805 -20.65 29.84 6.71
CA LYS A 805 -21.10 30.59 5.54
C LYS A 805 -20.33 30.16 4.28
N MET A 806 -19.01 30.05 4.36
CA MET A 806 -18.16 29.62 3.24
C MET A 806 -18.55 28.23 2.75
N TRP A 807 -18.78 27.28 3.65
CA TRP A 807 -19.24 25.93 3.29
C TRP A 807 -20.63 25.93 2.64
N GLN A 808 -21.56 26.75 3.12
CA GLN A 808 -22.87 26.91 2.49
C GLN A 808 -22.77 27.44 1.06
N GLU A 809 -21.98 28.49 0.85
CA GLU A 809 -21.74 29.10 -0.46
C GLU A 809 -21.01 28.16 -1.40
N TRP A 810 -19.97 27.48 -0.91
CA TRP A 810 -19.21 26.50 -1.68
C TRP A 810 -20.09 25.32 -2.10
N CYS A 811 -20.88 24.74 -1.19
CA CYS A 811 -21.78 23.63 -1.53
C CYS A 811 -22.85 24.03 -2.56
N ALA A 812 -23.40 25.25 -2.44
CA ALA A 812 -24.35 25.79 -3.43
C ALA A 812 -23.70 25.95 -4.82
N GLY A 813 -22.46 26.45 -4.87
CA GLY A 813 -21.69 26.57 -6.11
C GLY A 813 -21.36 25.20 -6.73
N ALA A 814 -20.94 24.23 -5.92
CA ALA A 814 -20.70 22.86 -6.38
C ALA A 814 -21.98 22.20 -6.93
N GLN A 815 -23.12 22.43 -6.28
CA GLN A 815 -24.41 21.93 -6.76
C GLN A 815 -24.79 22.57 -8.10
N GLN A 816 -24.56 23.87 -8.28
CA GLN A 816 -24.78 24.56 -9.54
C GLN A 816 -23.86 24.04 -10.65
N TRP A 817 -22.60 23.76 -10.33
CA TRP A 817 -21.64 23.18 -11.27
C TRP A 817 -22.10 21.79 -11.75
N LEU A 818 -22.50 20.90 -10.82
CA LEU A 818 -23.02 19.56 -11.16
C LEU A 818 -24.34 19.63 -11.94
N THR A 819 -25.22 20.57 -11.59
CA THR A 819 -26.47 20.79 -12.32
C THR A 819 -26.21 21.23 -13.76
N THR A 820 -25.24 22.13 -13.97
CA THR A 820 -24.81 22.55 -15.32
C THR A 820 -24.22 21.36 -16.07
N LEU A 821 -23.29 20.63 -15.44
CA LEU A 821 -22.62 19.47 -16.02
C LEU A 821 -23.62 18.41 -16.53
N CYS A 822 -24.61 18.03 -15.71
CA CYS A 822 -25.63 17.02 -16.06
C CYS A 822 -26.68 17.51 -17.07
N ASN A 823 -26.89 18.83 -17.19
CA ASN A 823 -27.88 19.40 -18.12
C ASN A 823 -27.29 19.72 -19.50
N GLU A 824 -26.00 20.01 -19.60
CA GLU A 824 -25.31 20.29 -20.89
C GLU A 824 -25.16 19.04 -21.77
N SER A 825 -25.31 17.83 -21.20
CA SER A 825 -25.27 16.56 -21.95
C SER A 825 -26.60 16.19 -22.62
N SER A 826 -27.68 16.97 -22.38
CA SER A 826 -29.00 16.77 -22.99
C SER A 826 -29.07 17.26 -24.44
N PRO A 827 -29.53 16.43 -25.40
CA PRO A 827 -29.52 16.74 -26.83
C PRO A 827 -30.41 17.91 -27.30
N GLU A 828 -31.24 18.50 -26.44
CA GLU A 828 -32.22 19.52 -26.83
C GLU A 828 -31.67 20.95 -27.00
N LYS A 829 -30.43 21.25 -26.57
CA LYS A 829 -29.88 22.61 -26.67
C LYS A 829 -29.16 22.95 -27.99
N ASN A 830 -28.88 21.97 -28.86
CA ASN A 830 -28.21 22.21 -30.14
C ASN A 830 -29.16 22.63 -31.30
N GLN A 831 -30.36 23.13 -30.99
CA GLN A 831 -31.32 23.63 -31.99
C GLN A 831 -31.90 25.03 -31.67
N ARG A 832 -31.18 25.91 -30.96
CA ARG A 832 -31.59 27.32 -30.83
C ARG A 832 -30.48 28.29 -31.13
#